data_AF-A0A1G1K7M8-F1
#
_entry.id   AF-A0A1G1K7M8-F1
#
_cell.length_a   1.000
_cell.length_b   1.000
_cell.length_c   1.000
_cell.angle_alpha   90.00
_cell.angle_beta   90.00
_cell.angle_gamma   90.00
#
_symmetry.space_group_name_H-M   'P 1'
#
loop_
_entity.id
_entity.type
_entity.pdbx_description
1 polymer ?
#
loop_
_entity_poly.entity_id
_entity_poly.type
_entity_poly.pdbx_seq_one_letter_code
_entity_poly.pdbx_strand_id
1 'polypeptide(L)'
;MTYNISLLKRSRTFLALSVLFSAWMIVSSLPSVFADEPQLFASLDKPTAEIDEEIHLNVKITGVQGSIQAPVLPPLEGFEVFYSGRGSRFSFINGRSESLTEFNYVLIPRMPGRFVIDPIEVRLNGKIYRTSQLELFIAEVNQSLPSPPKTVSPMSRTPLSQGPGSQGLAPLPAQGAPRPQAVPQTAFSDEEMDKNIFLRVVPSRVSVYTNEQMILSYSIFTRYDTRYEGFEEEPSTSGFWIEEFPLDYKNLGRDTELIGGRKYVRADIKKLALFPTAPGSYTIQPGRIKTSVQIQERTSTMFDQIFNDSFFSGSGLFTRRKVKYLTGAPIQVVVKPLPEADKPKSFKGAVGDFRMSTVLDKRVVNQNEAITLKIKIEGEGNIETLSLPELPNLAGTKIYESDTYSEFYRHEQVIAGSKTFEVIFIPGEVGELVIPGIEFGFFNPRSERYITLVSDSYKIQVNPSKAAPVVLPEGLSETVTSVSKKQIQRESEDIYYIKEEIKEEPWITSPHVLFGLATFDGLLTLALIGIGIHRQRLLYLEQNVSLKRNLSAKRAGRRGLKRLEHLSKVPDRDTERVRLFFDEGAKVLNQYLSGKLNLSAHGMTRNVVERELISRSVNPEIVKTVHHCFDLCDQARFGQMSLGAATRKELIESIAAIINVMERM
;
A
#
# COMPACT_ATOMS: atom_id res chain seq x y z
N MET A 1 8.14 8.09 68.18
CA MET A 1 8.57 8.53 66.83
C MET A 1 8.84 7.37 65.85
N THR A 2 8.94 6.12 66.31
CA THR A 2 9.24 4.93 65.48
C THR A 2 8.06 4.39 64.66
N TYR A 3 6.80 4.67 65.05
CA TYR A 3 5.62 4.16 64.35
C TYR A 3 5.33 4.85 63.00
N ASN A 4 5.73 6.13 62.85
CA ASN A 4 5.49 6.90 61.62
C ASN A 4 6.47 6.54 60.49
N ILE A 5 7.69 6.10 60.84
CA ILE A 5 8.74 5.78 59.86
C ILE A 5 8.43 4.45 59.13
N SER A 6 7.82 3.48 59.81
CA SER A 6 7.41 2.21 59.17
C SER A 6 6.23 2.39 58.22
N LEU A 7 5.28 3.28 58.57
CA LEU A 7 4.14 3.66 57.72
C LEU A 7 4.57 4.43 56.47
N LEU A 8 5.54 5.36 56.60
CA LEU A 8 6.13 6.06 55.44
C LEU A 8 6.95 5.13 54.54
N LYS A 9 7.72 4.18 55.10
CA LYS A 9 8.43 3.19 54.27
C LYS A 9 7.45 2.29 53.52
N ARG A 10 6.39 1.81 54.19
CA ARG A 10 5.34 1.00 53.55
C ARG A 10 4.59 1.78 52.46
N SER A 11 4.26 3.05 52.67
CA SER A 11 3.57 3.85 51.65
C SER A 11 4.44 4.14 50.44
N ARG A 12 5.76 4.37 50.62
CA ARG A 12 6.71 4.56 49.51
C ARG A 12 6.89 3.28 48.70
N THR A 13 6.99 2.12 49.36
CA THR A 13 7.03 0.83 48.66
C THR A 13 5.74 0.53 47.91
N PHE A 14 4.59 0.93 48.46
CA PHE A 14 3.29 0.71 47.82
C PHE A 14 3.08 1.62 46.61
N LEU A 15 3.51 2.88 46.69
CA LEU A 15 3.46 3.83 45.58
C LEU A 15 4.47 3.47 44.47
N ALA A 16 5.66 2.98 44.83
CA ALA A 16 6.60 2.46 43.83
C ALA A 16 6.04 1.22 43.11
N LEU A 17 5.40 0.29 43.85
CA LEU A 17 4.74 -0.87 43.24
C LEU A 17 3.55 -0.46 42.37
N SER A 18 2.77 0.54 42.79
CA SER A 18 1.59 0.99 42.04
C SER A 18 2.00 1.68 40.75
N VAL A 19 3.02 2.54 40.77
CA VAL A 19 3.60 3.19 39.58
C VAL A 19 4.21 2.16 38.63
N LEU A 20 4.89 1.12 39.13
CA LEU A 20 5.38 0.02 38.31
C LEU A 20 4.23 -0.78 37.69
N PHE A 21 3.14 -1.00 38.43
CA PHE A 21 1.97 -1.72 37.95
C PHE A 21 1.16 -0.90 36.93
N SER A 22 1.01 0.40 37.12
CA SER A 22 0.35 1.29 36.16
C SER A 22 1.22 1.49 34.91
N ALA A 23 2.54 1.58 35.03
CA ALA A 23 3.46 1.55 33.88
C ALA A 23 3.36 0.22 33.11
N TRP A 24 3.31 -0.92 33.81
CA TRP A 24 3.12 -2.24 33.19
C TRP A 24 1.76 -2.37 32.51
N MET A 25 0.69 -1.79 33.07
CA MET A 25 -0.64 -1.72 32.46
C MET A 25 -0.74 -0.77 31.26
N ILE A 26 0.01 0.34 31.26
CA ILE A 26 0.15 1.21 30.09
C ILE A 26 0.85 0.47 28.96
N VAL A 27 1.91 -0.30 29.28
CA VAL A 27 2.62 -1.15 28.32
C VAL A 27 1.74 -2.28 27.78
N SER A 28 0.87 -2.87 28.61
CA SER A 28 -0.02 -3.96 28.18
C SER A 28 -1.31 -3.49 27.48
N SER A 29 -1.67 -2.20 27.59
CA SER A 29 -2.83 -1.61 26.91
C SER A 29 -2.48 -0.84 25.63
N LEU A 30 -1.19 -0.59 25.38
CA LEU A 30 -0.72 -0.22 24.05
C LEU A 30 -1.08 -1.37 23.09
N PRO A 31 -1.69 -1.08 21.93
CA PRO A 31 -1.85 -2.12 20.93
C PRO A 31 -0.46 -2.67 20.68
N SER A 32 -0.30 -3.99 20.82
CA SER A 32 0.81 -4.65 20.18
C SER A 32 0.67 -4.30 18.71
N VAL A 33 1.44 -3.31 18.26
CA VAL A 33 1.78 -3.15 16.86
C VAL A 33 2.71 -4.32 16.59
N PHE A 34 2.14 -5.53 16.55
CA PHE A 34 2.67 -6.56 15.71
C PHE A 34 2.48 -5.99 14.30
N ALA A 35 3.48 -5.24 13.83
CA ALA A 35 3.81 -5.34 12.44
C ALA A 35 3.95 -6.84 12.17
N ASP A 36 3.20 -7.37 11.21
CA ASP A 36 3.43 -8.76 10.78
C ASP A 36 4.93 -8.93 10.56
N GLU A 37 5.49 -10.03 11.07
CA GLU A 37 6.89 -10.30 10.83
C GLU A 37 7.12 -10.33 9.30
N PRO A 38 8.17 -9.66 8.80
CA PRO A 38 8.45 -9.66 7.38
C PRO A 38 8.51 -11.07 6.82
N GLN A 39 7.70 -11.36 5.80
CA GLN A 39 7.79 -12.64 5.11
C GLN A 39 8.46 -12.42 3.75
N LEU A 40 9.36 -13.35 3.42
CA LEU A 40 10.17 -13.31 2.21
C LEU A 40 9.87 -14.58 1.40
N PHE A 41 9.44 -14.42 0.16
CA PHE A 41 9.12 -15.51 -0.75
C PHE A 41 9.86 -15.32 -2.07
N ALA A 42 10.21 -16.42 -2.74
CA ALA A 42 10.71 -16.39 -4.11
C ALA A 42 9.96 -17.41 -4.96
N SER A 43 9.70 -17.08 -6.22
CA SER A 43 8.98 -17.95 -7.17
C SER A 43 9.53 -17.76 -8.58
N LEU A 44 9.55 -18.85 -9.34
CA LEU A 44 9.86 -18.85 -10.77
C LEU A 44 8.57 -18.95 -11.59
N ASP A 45 8.54 -18.33 -12.76
CA ASP A 45 7.45 -18.48 -13.72
C ASP A 45 7.40 -19.90 -14.33
N LYS A 46 8.57 -20.52 -14.54
CA LYS A 46 8.71 -21.91 -15.00
C LYS A 46 9.85 -22.65 -14.30
N PRO A 47 9.66 -23.94 -13.97
CA PRO A 47 10.70 -24.77 -13.34
C PRO A 47 11.66 -25.41 -14.36
N THR A 48 11.34 -25.32 -15.66
CA THR A 48 12.10 -25.92 -16.76
C THR A 48 12.22 -24.94 -17.92
N ALA A 49 13.39 -24.86 -18.55
CA ALA A 49 13.64 -23.98 -19.70
C ALA A 49 14.71 -24.56 -20.64
N GLU A 50 14.78 -24.08 -21.87
CA GLU A 50 15.88 -24.35 -22.80
C GLU A 50 17.03 -23.33 -22.63
N ILE A 51 18.20 -23.62 -23.20
CA ILE A 51 19.32 -22.65 -23.26
C ILE A 51 18.85 -21.38 -24.00
N ASP A 52 19.27 -20.21 -23.51
CA ASP A 52 18.88 -18.88 -24.00
C ASP A 52 17.40 -18.50 -23.81
N GLU A 53 16.60 -19.34 -23.17
CA GLU A 53 15.21 -19.05 -22.85
C GLU A 53 15.11 -18.23 -21.54
N GLU A 54 14.41 -17.10 -21.58
CA GLU A 54 14.25 -16.23 -20.40
C GLU A 54 13.40 -16.88 -19.31
N ILE A 55 13.89 -16.88 -18.07
CA ILE A 55 13.16 -17.34 -16.87
C ILE A 55 12.95 -16.14 -15.94
N HIS A 56 11.73 -15.92 -15.47
CA HIS A 56 11.41 -14.82 -14.57
C HIS A 56 11.40 -15.29 -13.11
N LEU A 57 12.34 -14.75 -12.31
CA LEU A 57 12.40 -14.93 -10.87
C LEU A 57 11.77 -13.72 -10.17
N ASN A 58 10.76 -13.97 -9.34
CA ASN A 58 10.09 -12.95 -8.54
C ASN A 58 10.37 -13.16 -7.06
N VAL A 59 10.84 -12.12 -6.37
CA VAL A 59 11.13 -12.12 -4.93
C VAL A 59 10.15 -11.17 -4.24
N LYS A 60 9.28 -11.70 -3.37
CA LYS A 60 8.22 -10.97 -2.67
C LYS A 60 8.57 -10.75 -1.20
N ILE A 61 8.36 -9.53 -0.73
CA ILE A 61 8.55 -9.12 0.67
C ILE A 61 7.25 -8.52 1.19
N THR A 62 6.70 -9.08 2.26
CA THR A 62 5.51 -8.54 2.93
C THR A 62 5.84 -7.90 4.28
N GLY A 63 4.96 -7.05 4.80
CA GLY A 63 5.02 -6.57 6.18
C GLY A 63 6.05 -5.46 6.48
N VAL A 64 6.76 -4.96 5.46
CA VAL A 64 7.76 -3.89 5.62
C VAL A 64 7.28 -2.59 4.99
N GLN A 65 7.35 -1.51 5.76
CA GLN A 65 7.09 -0.14 5.30
C GLN A 65 8.43 0.56 4.99
N GLY A 66 8.53 1.21 3.83
CA GLY A 66 9.72 2.00 3.42
C GLY A 66 10.39 1.51 2.13
N SER A 67 11.48 2.18 1.75
CA SER A 67 12.31 1.75 0.62
C SER A 67 13.20 0.58 1.05
N ILE A 68 13.12 -0.53 0.33
CA ILE A 68 13.93 -1.74 0.55
C ILE A 68 14.84 -1.85 -0.67
N GLN A 69 16.14 -2.07 -0.44
CA GLN A 69 17.08 -2.30 -1.53
C GLN A 69 16.78 -3.62 -2.24
N ALA A 70 17.12 -3.71 -3.52
CA ALA A 70 16.97 -4.95 -4.27
C ALA A 70 17.80 -6.07 -3.61
N PRO A 71 17.22 -7.25 -3.36
CA PRO A 71 17.96 -8.41 -2.89
C PRO A 71 19.14 -8.73 -3.81
N VAL A 72 20.30 -8.97 -3.24
CA VAL A 72 21.43 -9.50 -4.02
C VAL A 72 21.21 -11.00 -4.18
N LEU A 73 21.12 -11.46 -5.43
CA LEU A 73 21.01 -12.90 -5.69
C LEU A 73 22.35 -13.60 -5.42
N PRO A 74 22.34 -14.83 -4.89
CA PRO A 74 23.55 -15.63 -4.81
C PRO A 74 24.13 -15.87 -6.22
N PRO A 75 25.45 -16.07 -6.36
CA PRO A 75 26.06 -16.36 -7.66
C PRO A 75 25.41 -17.60 -8.30
N LEU A 76 24.90 -17.43 -9.52
CA LEU A 76 24.30 -18.52 -10.31
C LEU A 76 25.23 -18.84 -11.48
N GLU A 77 26.11 -19.83 -11.29
CA GLU A 77 27.02 -20.28 -12.34
C GLU A 77 26.22 -20.80 -13.56
N GLY A 78 26.56 -20.29 -14.75
CA GLY A 78 25.86 -20.67 -15.99
C GLY A 78 24.58 -19.89 -16.27
N PHE A 79 24.28 -18.83 -15.51
CA PHE A 79 23.18 -17.90 -15.82
C PHE A 79 23.68 -16.47 -16.02
N GLU A 80 23.10 -15.78 -16.99
CA GLU A 80 23.11 -14.32 -17.02
C GLU A 80 21.89 -13.80 -16.28
N VAL A 81 22.13 -12.95 -15.29
CA VAL A 81 21.09 -12.46 -14.37
C VAL A 81 20.89 -10.97 -14.59
N PHE A 82 19.67 -10.58 -14.95
CA PHE A 82 19.27 -9.19 -15.14
C PHE A 82 18.22 -8.80 -14.13
N TYR A 83 18.43 -7.69 -13.43
CA TYR A 83 17.38 -7.10 -12.60
C TYR A 83 16.38 -6.36 -13.50
N SER A 84 15.10 -6.73 -13.41
CA SER A 84 14.03 -6.24 -14.29
C SER A 84 13.07 -5.24 -13.61
N GLY A 85 13.28 -4.93 -12.33
CA GLY A 85 12.61 -3.84 -11.63
C GLY A 85 11.86 -4.26 -10.36
N ARG A 86 11.21 -3.28 -9.72
CA ARG A 86 10.47 -3.43 -8.46
C ARG A 86 9.03 -2.94 -8.62
N GLY A 87 8.08 -3.69 -8.08
CA GLY A 87 6.70 -3.24 -7.85
C GLY A 87 6.41 -3.14 -6.35
N SER A 88 5.60 -2.17 -5.93
CA SER A 88 5.11 -2.11 -4.54
C SER A 88 3.61 -1.91 -4.51
N ARG A 89 2.92 -2.68 -3.68
CA ARG A 89 1.49 -2.60 -3.45
C ARG A 89 1.24 -2.38 -1.97
N PHE A 90 0.49 -1.32 -1.66
CA PHE A 90 0.05 -1.02 -0.31
C PHE A 90 -1.46 -1.32 -0.19
N SER A 91 -1.84 -2.05 0.85
CA SER A 91 -3.24 -2.35 1.17
C SER A 91 -3.54 -1.96 2.62
N PHE A 92 -4.70 -1.36 2.84
CA PHE A 92 -5.19 -1.00 4.17
C PHE A 92 -6.63 -1.50 4.34
N ILE A 93 -6.80 -2.59 5.10
CA ILE A 93 -8.09 -3.26 5.29
C ILE A 93 -8.34 -3.42 6.79
N ASN A 94 -9.48 -2.93 7.29
CA ASN A 94 -9.94 -3.07 8.68
C ASN A 94 -8.89 -2.66 9.74
N GLY A 95 -8.11 -1.60 9.48
CA GLY A 95 -7.11 -1.09 10.42
C GLY A 95 -5.77 -1.85 10.43
N ARG A 96 -5.60 -2.88 9.59
CA ARG A 96 -4.32 -3.54 9.34
C ARG A 96 -3.71 -2.99 8.06
N SER A 97 -2.42 -2.60 8.14
CA SER A 97 -1.63 -2.15 7.02
C SER A 97 -0.81 -3.33 6.50
N GLU A 98 -0.95 -3.67 5.23
CA GLU A 98 -0.17 -4.71 4.57
C GLU A 98 0.57 -4.09 3.38
N SER A 99 1.90 -4.23 3.38
CA SER A 99 2.79 -3.75 2.31
C SER A 99 3.37 -4.95 1.62
N LEU A 100 3.29 -5.01 0.29
CA LEU A 100 3.89 -6.03 -0.56
C LEU A 100 4.88 -5.34 -1.49
N THR A 101 6.13 -5.76 -1.46
CA THR A 101 7.16 -5.34 -2.42
C THR A 101 7.60 -6.56 -3.22
N GLU A 102 7.61 -6.46 -4.55
CA GLU A 102 8.07 -7.51 -5.46
C GLU A 102 9.28 -7.02 -6.24
N PHE A 103 10.34 -7.83 -6.29
CA PHE A 103 11.54 -7.61 -7.11
C PHE A 103 11.59 -8.67 -8.21
N ASN A 104 11.79 -8.24 -9.45
CA ASN A 104 11.78 -9.11 -10.61
C ASN A 104 13.20 -9.25 -11.18
N TYR A 105 13.60 -10.46 -11.52
CA TYR A 105 14.87 -10.78 -12.17
C TYR A 105 14.59 -11.68 -13.38
N VAL A 106 15.38 -11.50 -14.44
CA VAL A 106 15.41 -12.37 -15.62
C VAL A 106 16.68 -13.20 -15.53
N LEU A 107 16.54 -14.51 -15.58
CA LEU A 107 17.63 -15.48 -15.60
C LEU A 107 17.70 -16.08 -17.00
N ILE A 108 18.84 -15.97 -17.66
CA ILE A 108 19.08 -16.57 -18.98
C ILE A 108 20.11 -17.68 -18.82
N PRO A 109 19.73 -18.96 -18.96
CA PRO A 109 20.64 -20.09 -18.82
C PRO A 109 21.57 -20.21 -20.03
N ARG A 110 22.86 -20.40 -19.78
CA ARG A 110 23.93 -20.58 -20.78
C ARG A 110 24.48 -22.01 -20.82
N MET A 111 24.11 -22.85 -19.85
CA MET A 111 24.53 -24.24 -19.78
C MET A 111 23.34 -25.15 -19.45
N PRO A 112 23.27 -26.36 -20.03
CA PRO A 112 22.26 -27.35 -19.69
C PRO A 112 22.56 -28.02 -18.36
N GLY A 113 21.53 -28.55 -17.68
CA GLY A 113 21.69 -29.29 -16.44
C GLY A 113 20.65 -28.97 -15.37
N ARG A 114 20.83 -29.55 -14.18
CA ARG A 114 20.00 -29.25 -13.00
C ARG A 114 20.71 -28.21 -12.16
N PHE A 115 20.03 -27.10 -11.91
CA PHE A 115 20.53 -25.99 -11.12
C PHE A 115 19.66 -25.78 -9.90
N VAL A 116 20.29 -25.25 -8.85
CA VAL A 116 19.63 -24.97 -7.59
C VAL A 116 19.97 -23.54 -7.20
N ILE A 117 18.95 -22.70 -7.04
CA ILE A 117 19.10 -21.32 -6.57
C ILE A 117 19.09 -21.36 -5.05
N ASP A 118 20.21 -20.99 -4.46
CA ASP A 118 20.35 -20.89 -3.01
C ASP A 118 19.40 -19.86 -2.39
N PRO A 119 19.06 -20.00 -1.10
CA PRO A 119 18.24 -19.04 -0.37
C PRO A 119 18.74 -17.59 -0.54
N ILE A 120 17.85 -16.72 -1.04
CA ILE A 120 18.14 -15.30 -1.24
C ILE A 120 18.06 -14.61 0.12
N GLU A 121 19.12 -13.90 0.50
CA GLU A 121 19.22 -13.21 1.79
C GLU A 121 18.79 -11.74 1.67
N VAL A 122 17.92 -11.30 2.57
CA VAL A 122 17.52 -9.89 2.67
C VAL A 122 17.66 -9.41 4.10
N ARG A 123 18.38 -8.29 4.29
CA ARG A 123 18.53 -7.65 5.60
C ARG A 123 17.41 -6.63 5.82
N LEU A 124 16.51 -6.91 6.77
CA LEU A 124 15.37 -6.07 7.11
C LEU A 124 15.44 -5.73 8.62
N ASN A 125 15.43 -4.43 8.96
CA ASN A 125 15.45 -3.96 10.35
C ASN A 125 16.55 -4.61 11.23
N GLY A 126 17.73 -4.87 10.65
CA GLY A 126 18.87 -5.50 11.34
C GLY A 126 18.81 -7.03 11.47
N LYS A 127 17.74 -7.69 11.01
CA LYS A 127 17.61 -9.16 10.93
C LYS A 127 17.77 -9.65 9.48
N ILE A 128 18.32 -10.85 9.30
CA ILE A 128 18.47 -11.49 7.98
C ILE A 128 17.30 -12.45 7.78
N TYR A 129 16.60 -12.30 6.66
CA TYR A 129 15.53 -13.18 6.20
C TYR A 129 16.01 -13.96 4.97
N ARG A 130 15.55 -15.20 4.81
CA ARG A 130 15.97 -16.10 3.73
C ARG A 130 14.76 -16.70 3.02
N THR A 131 14.83 -16.81 1.70
CA THR A 131 13.81 -17.54 0.91
C THR A 131 13.97 -19.04 1.07
N SER A 132 13.01 -19.81 0.56
CA SER A 132 13.25 -21.22 0.23
C SER A 132 14.20 -21.36 -0.96
N GLN A 133 14.85 -22.50 -1.04
CA GLN A 133 15.64 -22.91 -2.20
C GLN A 133 14.71 -23.20 -3.39
N LEU A 134 15.18 -22.91 -4.61
CA LEU A 134 14.41 -23.16 -5.85
C LEU A 134 15.21 -24.06 -6.79
N GLU A 135 14.55 -24.98 -7.48
CA GLU A 135 15.18 -25.89 -8.44
C GLU A 135 14.82 -25.53 -9.89
N LEU A 136 15.80 -25.63 -10.78
CA LEU A 136 15.69 -25.34 -12.20
C LEU A 136 16.26 -26.49 -13.03
N PHE A 137 15.58 -26.86 -14.11
CA PHE A 137 16.06 -27.86 -15.07
C PHE A 137 16.20 -27.23 -16.45
N ILE A 138 17.43 -27.19 -16.97
CA ILE A 138 17.75 -26.64 -18.28
C ILE A 138 18.01 -27.77 -19.28
N ALA A 139 17.20 -27.81 -20.34
CA ALA A 139 17.32 -28.79 -21.41
C ALA A 139 18.37 -28.37 -22.45
N GLU A 140 19.07 -29.36 -23.05
CA GLU A 140 19.92 -29.12 -24.22
C GLU A 140 19.08 -28.83 -25.46
N VAL A 141 19.49 -27.82 -26.23
CA VAL A 141 18.91 -27.50 -27.54
C VAL A 141 19.25 -28.62 -28.51
N ASN A 142 18.35 -29.59 -28.69
CA ASN A 142 18.45 -30.57 -29.76
C ASN A 142 18.00 -29.93 -31.09
N GLN A 143 18.96 -29.56 -31.93
CA GLN A 143 18.67 -29.27 -33.33
C GLN A 143 18.24 -30.56 -34.04
N SER A 144 17.09 -30.46 -34.72
CA SER A 144 16.47 -31.35 -35.72
C SER A 144 15.47 -32.43 -35.24
N LEU A 145 14.18 -32.16 -35.52
CA LEU A 145 13.31 -32.96 -36.42
C LEU A 145 12.05 -32.13 -36.81
N PRO A 146 11.45 -32.34 -38.01
CA PRO A 146 10.30 -31.57 -38.49
C PRO A 146 9.06 -31.82 -37.64
N SER A 147 8.24 -30.79 -37.45
CA SER A 147 6.95 -30.87 -36.77
C SER A 147 6.05 -31.94 -37.42
N PRO A 148 5.48 -32.88 -36.67
CA PRO A 148 4.36 -33.69 -37.14
C PRO A 148 3.11 -32.79 -37.32
N PRO A 149 2.18 -33.15 -38.22
CA PRO A 149 1.00 -32.35 -38.51
C PRO A 149 0.10 -32.22 -37.27
N LYS A 150 -0.60 -31.08 -37.18
CA LYS A 150 -1.64 -30.81 -36.17
C LYS A 150 -2.69 -31.92 -36.17
N THR A 151 -2.57 -32.84 -35.22
CA THR A 151 -3.65 -33.76 -34.86
C THR A 151 -4.71 -32.98 -34.11
N VAL A 152 -5.85 -32.80 -34.76
CA VAL A 152 -7.09 -32.29 -34.20
C VAL A 152 -7.54 -33.29 -33.12
N SER A 153 -7.62 -32.86 -31.86
CA SER A 153 -8.23 -33.68 -30.81
C SER A 153 -9.75 -33.79 -31.04
N PRO A 154 -10.36 -34.98 -30.92
CA PRO A 154 -11.78 -35.18 -31.17
C PRO A 154 -12.66 -34.58 -30.08
N MET A 155 -13.74 -33.97 -30.54
CA MET A 155 -14.97 -33.66 -29.83
C MET A 155 -15.47 -34.84 -28.98
N SER A 156 -15.65 -34.63 -27.68
CA SER A 156 -16.43 -35.53 -26.82
C SER A 156 -17.90 -35.42 -27.19
N ARG A 157 -18.47 -36.55 -27.61
CA ARG A 157 -19.88 -36.75 -27.94
C ARG A 157 -20.72 -36.81 -26.67
N THR A 158 -21.82 -36.05 -26.64
CA THR A 158 -22.98 -36.30 -25.78
C THR A 158 -24.17 -36.62 -26.71
N PRO A 159 -24.97 -37.68 -26.43
CA PRO A 159 -25.94 -38.18 -27.41
C PRO A 159 -27.24 -37.38 -27.50
N LEU A 160 -27.85 -37.53 -28.69
CA LEU A 160 -29.12 -37.03 -29.21
C LEU A 160 -30.34 -37.14 -28.26
N SER A 161 -31.21 -36.14 -28.34
CA SER A 161 -32.67 -36.35 -28.40
C SER A 161 -33.23 -35.68 -29.68
N GLN A 162 -34.26 -36.31 -30.23
CA GLN A 162 -34.77 -36.18 -31.60
C GLN A 162 -35.81 -35.06 -31.77
N GLY A 163 -35.92 -34.52 -33.00
CA GLY A 163 -37.11 -33.81 -33.50
C GLY A 163 -36.92 -33.35 -34.97
N PRO A 164 -37.91 -33.47 -35.88
CA PRO A 164 -37.65 -33.84 -37.27
C PRO A 164 -37.95 -32.78 -38.35
N GLY A 165 -37.14 -32.83 -39.43
CA GLY A 165 -37.51 -32.57 -40.85
C GLY A 165 -37.58 -31.11 -41.31
N SER A 166 -37.26 -30.73 -42.55
CA SER A 166 -36.78 -31.46 -43.74
C SER A 166 -36.59 -30.48 -44.92
N GLN A 167 -35.66 -30.81 -45.84
CA GLN A 167 -35.52 -30.39 -47.26
C GLN A 167 -35.03 -28.95 -47.55
N GLY A 168 -34.12 -28.66 -48.50
CA GLY A 168 -33.44 -29.45 -49.54
C GLY A 168 -33.26 -28.63 -50.84
N LEU A 169 -32.07 -28.74 -51.47
CA LEU A 169 -31.71 -28.52 -52.89
C LEU A 169 -31.04 -27.20 -53.36
N ALA A 170 -30.07 -27.42 -54.27
CA ALA A 170 -29.01 -26.54 -54.83
C ALA A 170 -29.34 -26.13 -56.31
N PRO A 171 -28.38 -25.78 -57.22
CA PRO A 171 -27.63 -24.51 -57.36
C PRO A 171 -27.64 -23.84 -58.79
N LEU A 172 -27.31 -22.53 -58.86
CA LEU A 172 -26.63 -21.71 -59.93
C LEU A 172 -27.21 -21.62 -61.37
N PRO A 173 -26.88 -20.59 -62.23
CA PRO A 173 -25.75 -19.64 -62.20
C PRO A 173 -25.99 -18.13 -62.56
N ALA A 174 -25.02 -17.33 -62.10
CA ALA A 174 -24.33 -16.13 -62.63
C ALA A 174 -24.99 -15.08 -63.59
N GLN A 175 -24.88 -13.79 -63.22
CA GLN A 175 -24.05 -12.76 -63.91
C GLN A 175 -24.16 -11.37 -63.22
N GLY A 176 -23.04 -10.65 -63.08
CA GLY A 176 -22.99 -9.20 -62.80
C GLY A 176 -22.01 -8.75 -61.71
N ALA A 177 -20.94 -8.05 -62.09
CA ALA A 177 -19.78 -7.61 -61.29
C ALA A 177 -20.02 -6.28 -60.51
N PRO A 178 -19.00 -5.64 -59.86
CA PRO A 178 -18.80 -5.66 -58.41
C PRO A 178 -18.98 -4.28 -57.73
N ARG A 179 -19.34 -4.28 -56.44
CA ARG A 179 -19.11 -3.14 -55.52
C ARG A 179 -18.44 -3.65 -54.23
N PRO A 180 -17.49 -2.90 -53.67
CA PRO A 180 -16.57 -3.41 -52.65
C PRO A 180 -17.31 -3.79 -51.37
N GLN A 181 -17.23 -5.06 -51.00
CA GLN A 181 -17.59 -5.54 -49.68
C GLN A 181 -16.56 -5.04 -48.68
N ALA A 182 -17.08 -4.37 -47.65
CA ALA A 182 -16.34 -4.12 -46.43
C ALA A 182 -15.85 -5.44 -45.85
N VAL A 183 -14.59 -5.44 -45.44
CA VAL A 183 -13.97 -6.43 -44.56
C VAL A 183 -14.84 -6.56 -43.29
N PRO A 184 -15.00 -7.77 -42.71
CA PRO A 184 -15.81 -7.96 -41.50
C PRO A 184 -15.24 -7.08 -40.39
N GLN A 185 -16.06 -6.15 -39.91
CA GLN A 185 -15.79 -5.45 -38.68
C GLN A 185 -15.77 -6.48 -37.56
N THR A 186 -14.57 -6.75 -37.07
CA THR A 186 -14.31 -7.16 -35.70
C THR A 186 -15.23 -6.36 -34.79
N ALA A 187 -16.05 -7.06 -34.01
CA ALA A 187 -16.87 -6.48 -32.97
C ALA A 187 -15.97 -5.82 -31.91
N PHE A 188 -15.63 -4.57 -32.13
CA PHE A 188 -15.35 -3.63 -31.06
C PHE A 188 -16.67 -2.93 -30.79
N SER A 189 -17.33 -3.32 -29.70
CA SER A 189 -18.41 -2.52 -29.15
C SER A 189 -17.82 -1.16 -28.77
N ASP A 190 -18.31 -0.10 -29.41
CA ASP A 190 -18.17 1.27 -28.95
C ASP A 190 -18.71 1.36 -27.50
N GLU A 191 -17.85 1.16 -26.50
CA GLU A 191 -18.06 1.81 -25.21
C GLU A 191 -17.90 3.30 -25.49
N GLU A 192 -19.02 3.99 -25.67
CA GLU A 192 -19.08 5.45 -25.74
C GLU A 192 -18.20 6.05 -24.64
N MET A 193 -17.07 6.64 -25.04
CA MET A 193 -16.22 7.41 -24.14
C MET A 193 -17.11 8.45 -23.44
N ASP A 194 -17.36 8.24 -22.15
CA ASP A 194 -18.29 9.05 -21.38
C ASP A 194 -17.78 10.49 -21.38
N LYS A 195 -18.42 11.36 -22.17
CA LYS A 195 -17.95 12.74 -22.35
C LYS A 195 -17.90 13.51 -21.02
N ASN A 196 -18.48 13.01 -19.94
CA ASN A 196 -18.47 13.65 -18.63
C ASN A 196 -17.40 13.12 -17.67
N ILE A 197 -16.73 12.00 -17.99
CA ILE A 197 -15.57 11.49 -17.25
C ILE A 197 -14.58 10.78 -18.16
N PHE A 198 -13.32 11.21 -18.17
CA PHE A 198 -12.28 10.57 -18.97
C PHE A 198 -10.92 10.69 -18.30
N LEU A 199 -10.03 9.76 -18.65
CA LEU A 199 -8.62 9.80 -18.28
C LEU A 199 -7.83 10.52 -19.36
N ARG A 200 -6.98 11.47 -18.94
CA ARG A 200 -5.98 12.10 -19.80
C ARG A 200 -4.61 11.71 -19.29
N VAL A 201 -3.82 11.08 -20.17
CA VAL A 201 -2.44 10.70 -19.89
C VAL A 201 -1.56 11.50 -20.83
N VAL A 202 -0.73 12.37 -20.26
CA VAL A 202 0.09 13.30 -21.04
C VAL A 202 1.55 13.10 -20.70
N PRO A 203 2.40 12.76 -21.68
CA PRO A 203 3.83 12.81 -21.51
C PRO A 203 4.30 14.27 -21.62
N SER A 204 5.30 14.63 -20.82
CA SER A 204 6.00 15.93 -20.91
C SER A 204 6.73 16.09 -22.25
N ARG A 205 7.26 14.98 -22.81
CA ARG A 205 7.93 14.91 -24.10
C ARG A 205 7.66 13.56 -24.77
N VAL A 206 7.61 13.55 -26.09
CA VAL A 206 7.46 12.31 -26.91
C VAL A 206 8.74 11.95 -27.65
N SER A 207 9.75 12.82 -27.60
CA SER A 207 11.09 12.52 -28.09
C SER A 207 12.11 12.96 -27.05
N VAL A 208 12.96 12.02 -26.63
CA VAL A 208 13.94 12.18 -25.54
C VAL A 208 15.21 11.39 -25.87
N TYR A 209 16.33 11.74 -25.24
CA TYR A 209 17.56 10.94 -25.33
C TYR A 209 17.52 9.73 -24.37
N THR A 210 18.38 8.75 -24.63
CA THR A 210 18.60 7.65 -23.68
C THR A 210 18.97 8.19 -22.28
N ASN A 211 18.37 7.62 -21.24
CA ASN A 211 18.47 8.04 -19.83
C ASN A 211 18.01 9.48 -19.52
N GLU A 212 17.40 10.20 -20.47
CA GLU A 212 16.76 11.49 -20.19
C GLU A 212 15.44 11.31 -19.45
N GLN A 213 15.20 12.14 -18.44
CA GLN A 213 13.95 12.16 -17.71
C GLN A 213 12.78 12.61 -18.59
N MET A 214 11.71 11.81 -18.63
CA MET A 214 10.40 12.25 -19.09
C MET A 214 9.33 11.97 -18.04
N ILE A 215 8.41 12.90 -17.87
CA ILE A 215 7.30 12.75 -16.93
C ILE A 215 6.04 12.31 -17.67
N LEU A 216 5.34 11.32 -17.13
CA LEU A 216 4.03 10.87 -17.55
C LEU A 216 3.01 11.22 -16.47
N SER A 217 2.08 12.11 -16.81
CA SER A 217 1.06 12.61 -15.86
C SER A 217 -0.31 12.01 -16.17
N TYR A 218 -0.97 11.47 -15.14
CA TYR A 218 -2.32 10.93 -15.20
C TYR A 218 -3.29 11.89 -14.50
N SER A 219 -4.26 12.38 -15.26
CA SER A 219 -5.29 13.29 -14.77
C SER A 219 -6.67 12.77 -15.13
N ILE A 220 -7.54 12.62 -14.14
CA ILE A 220 -8.96 12.36 -14.37
C ILE A 220 -9.67 13.70 -14.55
N PHE A 221 -10.42 13.82 -15.64
CA PHE A 221 -11.33 14.93 -15.88
C PHE A 221 -12.74 14.44 -15.67
N THR A 222 -13.48 15.06 -14.76
CA THR A 222 -14.82 14.61 -14.40
C THR A 222 -15.78 15.76 -14.12
N ARG A 223 -17.06 15.51 -14.37
CA ARG A 223 -18.19 16.38 -14.00
C ARG A 223 -19.11 15.72 -12.97
N TYR A 224 -18.81 14.48 -12.60
CA TYR A 224 -19.54 13.72 -11.59
C TYR A 224 -18.81 13.79 -10.24
N ASP A 225 -19.53 13.49 -9.15
CA ASP A 225 -18.86 13.10 -7.91
C ASP A 225 -18.22 11.72 -8.09
N THR A 226 -16.90 11.71 -8.20
CA THR A 226 -16.08 10.53 -8.49
C THR A 226 -15.18 10.15 -7.34
N ARG A 227 -15.06 8.85 -7.12
CA ARG A 227 -14.02 8.25 -6.29
C ARG A 227 -13.04 7.47 -7.16
N TYR A 228 -11.76 7.78 -7.03
CA TYR A 228 -10.68 6.99 -7.60
C TYR A 228 -10.49 5.71 -6.76
N GLU A 229 -10.42 4.56 -7.42
CA GLU A 229 -10.27 3.25 -6.77
C GLU A 229 -8.93 2.55 -7.09
N GLY A 230 -8.05 3.19 -7.86
CA GLY A 230 -6.75 2.64 -8.24
C GLY A 230 -6.69 2.19 -9.71
N PHE A 231 -5.52 1.67 -10.09
CA PHE A 231 -5.33 0.96 -11.35
C PHE A 231 -5.90 -0.46 -11.22
N GLU A 232 -6.73 -0.85 -12.19
CA GLU A 232 -7.09 -2.25 -12.40
C GLU A 232 -5.98 -2.97 -13.19
N GLU A 233 -5.42 -2.28 -14.18
CA GLU A 233 -4.26 -2.70 -14.98
C GLU A 233 -3.22 -1.58 -14.96
N GLU A 234 -2.02 -1.84 -14.43
CA GLU A 234 -0.92 -0.86 -14.40
C GLU A 234 -0.42 -0.53 -15.81
N PRO A 235 0.20 0.66 -16.02
CA PRO A 235 0.73 1.02 -17.33
C PRO A 235 1.92 0.14 -17.72
N SER A 236 1.95 -0.29 -18.98
CA SER A 236 3.11 -0.97 -19.55
C SER A 236 4.07 0.06 -20.13
N THR A 237 5.27 0.13 -19.55
CA THR A 237 6.35 1.06 -19.93
C THR A 237 7.64 0.30 -20.22
N SER A 238 7.55 -0.78 -21.00
CA SER A 238 8.72 -1.59 -21.36
C SER A 238 9.83 -0.73 -21.98
N GLY A 239 11.08 -0.92 -21.53
CA GLY A 239 12.23 -0.12 -21.96
C GLY A 239 12.44 1.18 -21.18
N PHE A 240 11.69 1.42 -20.10
CA PHE A 240 11.86 2.58 -19.22
C PHE A 240 12.10 2.15 -17.79
N TRP A 241 13.10 2.77 -17.14
CA TRP A 241 13.18 2.82 -15.68
C TRP A 241 12.09 3.75 -15.16
N ILE A 242 11.42 3.37 -14.07
CA ILE A 242 10.29 4.11 -13.51
C ILE A 242 10.64 4.61 -12.11
N GLU A 243 10.45 5.89 -11.87
CA GLU A 243 10.43 6.48 -10.54
C GLU A 243 9.06 7.12 -10.28
N GLU A 244 8.40 6.71 -9.20
CA GLU A 244 7.08 7.25 -8.84
C GLU A 244 7.22 8.50 -7.96
N PHE A 245 6.36 9.49 -8.22
CA PHE A 245 6.23 10.65 -7.33
C PHE A 245 5.27 10.30 -6.19
N PRO A 246 5.63 10.56 -4.92
CA PRO A 246 4.68 10.45 -3.82
C PRO A 246 3.61 11.52 -4.02
N LEU A 247 2.39 11.11 -4.30
CA LEU A 247 1.24 12.00 -4.35
C LEU A 247 0.62 12.08 -2.97
N ASP A 248 0.37 13.30 -2.49
CA ASP A 248 -0.49 13.49 -1.31
C ASP A 248 -1.95 13.30 -1.73
N TYR A 249 -2.41 12.05 -1.69
CA TYR A 249 -3.78 11.68 -2.03
C TYR A 249 -4.85 12.40 -1.18
N LYS A 250 -4.46 13.00 -0.04
CA LYS A 250 -5.37 13.75 0.84
C LYS A 250 -5.61 15.18 0.36
N ASN A 251 -4.66 15.76 -0.38
CA ASN A 251 -4.68 17.15 -0.85
C ASN A 251 -4.55 17.25 -2.38
N LEU A 252 -5.18 16.36 -3.15
CA LEU A 252 -5.29 16.56 -4.60
C LEU A 252 -5.96 17.92 -4.86
N GLY A 253 -5.19 18.88 -5.38
CA GLY A 253 -5.73 20.12 -5.92
C GLY A 253 -6.81 19.78 -6.95
N ARG A 254 -8.04 20.21 -6.67
CA ARG A 254 -9.16 20.06 -7.59
C ARG A 254 -9.25 21.34 -8.40
N ASP A 255 -8.52 21.36 -9.51
CA ASP A 255 -8.57 22.48 -10.44
C ASP A 255 -9.77 22.33 -11.37
N THR A 256 -10.37 23.45 -11.77
CA THR A 256 -11.46 23.44 -12.74
C THR A 256 -10.94 23.91 -14.10
N GLU A 257 -11.04 23.06 -15.11
CA GLU A 257 -10.57 23.34 -16.47
C GLU A 257 -11.77 23.38 -17.45
N LEU A 258 -11.71 24.26 -18.45
CA LEU A 258 -12.75 24.38 -19.47
C LEU A 258 -12.29 23.71 -20.77
N ILE A 259 -12.92 22.59 -21.12
CA ILE A 259 -12.58 21.78 -22.31
C ILE A 259 -13.81 21.72 -23.20
N GLY A 260 -13.69 22.23 -24.44
CA GLY A 260 -14.79 22.22 -25.41
C GLY A 260 -16.05 22.95 -24.92
N GLY A 261 -15.90 24.05 -24.19
CA GLY A 261 -17.02 24.83 -23.64
C GLY A 261 -17.65 24.26 -22.36
N ARG A 262 -17.13 23.15 -21.83
CA ARG A 262 -17.65 22.49 -20.61
C ARG A 262 -16.62 22.55 -19.49
N LYS A 263 -17.07 22.85 -18.26
CA LYS A 263 -16.22 22.85 -17.06
C LYS A 263 -16.06 21.42 -16.53
N TYR A 264 -14.82 21.01 -16.30
CA TYR A 264 -14.42 19.74 -15.68
C TYR A 264 -13.60 20.01 -14.44
N VAL A 265 -13.75 19.16 -13.43
CA VAL A 265 -12.79 19.06 -12.33
C VAL A 265 -11.66 18.14 -12.79
N ARG A 266 -10.43 18.64 -12.71
CA ARG A 266 -9.20 17.91 -12.95
C ARG A 266 -8.67 17.39 -11.62
N ALA A 267 -8.34 16.10 -11.57
CA ALA A 267 -7.67 15.46 -10.44
C ALA A 267 -6.44 14.71 -10.93
N ASP A 268 -5.25 15.14 -10.50
CA ASP A 268 -3.97 14.48 -10.83
C ASP A 268 -3.75 13.27 -9.91
N ILE A 269 -3.83 12.07 -10.47
CA ILE A 269 -3.93 10.82 -9.72
C ILE A 269 -2.67 9.95 -9.73
N LYS A 270 -1.78 10.14 -10.72
CA LYS A 270 -0.48 9.47 -10.79
C LYS A 270 0.49 10.34 -11.59
N LYS A 271 1.75 10.41 -11.15
CA LYS A 271 2.86 10.99 -11.90
C LYS A 271 4.03 10.01 -11.86
N LEU A 272 4.56 9.70 -13.03
CA LEU A 272 5.70 8.80 -13.20
C LEU A 272 6.84 9.58 -13.88
N ALA A 273 8.06 9.43 -13.40
CA ALA A 273 9.24 9.74 -14.21
C ALA A 273 9.71 8.46 -14.87
N LEU A 274 9.89 8.54 -16.18
CA LEU A 274 10.37 7.46 -17.02
C LEU A 274 11.74 7.85 -17.57
N PHE A 275 12.69 6.92 -17.51
CA PHE A 275 14.02 7.09 -18.08
C PHE A 275 14.25 5.96 -19.09
N PRO A 276 14.32 6.25 -20.40
CA PRO A 276 14.46 5.21 -21.40
C PRO A 276 15.85 4.57 -21.32
N THR A 277 15.93 3.26 -21.35
CA THR A 277 17.18 2.52 -21.15
C THR A 277 17.97 2.29 -22.44
N ALA A 278 17.31 2.34 -23.60
CA ALA A 278 17.95 2.18 -24.90
C ALA A 278 17.30 3.06 -26.00
N PRO A 279 18.03 3.40 -27.08
CA PRO A 279 17.45 4.07 -28.24
C PRO A 279 16.44 3.19 -28.97
N GLY A 280 15.39 3.80 -29.52
CA GLY A 280 14.35 3.06 -30.24
C GLY A 280 12.99 3.75 -30.23
N SER A 281 11.98 3.09 -30.80
CA SER A 281 10.59 3.54 -30.74
C SER A 281 9.83 2.66 -29.77
N TYR A 282 9.27 3.27 -28.73
CA TYR A 282 8.54 2.56 -27.68
C TYR A 282 7.07 2.99 -27.67
N THR A 283 6.20 2.07 -27.27
CA THR A 283 4.78 2.35 -27.07
C THR A 283 4.45 2.15 -25.60
N ILE A 284 4.04 3.23 -24.94
CA ILE A 284 3.55 3.19 -23.56
C ILE A 284 2.06 2.92 -23.60
N GLN A 285 1.63 1.85 -22.93
CA GLN A 285 0.22 1.56 -22.68
C GLN A 285 -0.18 2.15 -21.34
N PRO A 286 -1.10 3.12 -21.26
CA PRO A 286 -1.40 3.80 -19.99
C PRO A 286 -2.15 2.96 -18.95
N GLY A 287 -2.54 1.73 -19.27
CA GLY A 287 -3.31 0.87 -18.37
C GLY A 287 -4.78 1.28 -18.24
N ARG A 288 -5.45 0.69 -17.23
CA ARG A 288 -6.88 0.85 -16.98
C ARG A 288 -7.12 1.26 -15.53
N ILE A 289 -7.89 2.32 -15.37
CA ILE A 289 -8.18 2.91 -14.05
C ILE A 289 -9.62 2.62 -13.66
N LYS A 290 -9.80 2.16 -12.43
CA LYS A 290 -11.11 1.94 -11.84
C LYS A 290 -11.57 3.18 -11.09
N THR A 291 -12.75 3.66 -11.44
CA THR A 291 -13.41 4.78 -10.76
C THR A 291 -14.84 4.44 -10.44
N SER A 292 -15.42 5.11 -9.45
CA SER A 292 -16.85 5.02 -9.19
C SER A 292 -17.50 6.40 -9.24
N VAL A 293 -18.48 6.56 -10.14
CA VAL A 293 -19.24 7.79 -10.37
C VAL A 293 -20.58 7.71 -9.66
N GLN A 294 -20.99 8.79 -8.99
CA GLN A 294 -22.35 8.93 -8.53
C GLN A 294 -23.23 9.40 -9.70
N ILE A 295 -24.11 8.51 -10.17
CA ILE A 295 -25.09 8.84 -11.21
C ILE A 295 -26.38 9.23 -10.51
N GLN A 296 -26.84 10.46 -10.74
CA GLN A 296 -28.19 10.87 -10.36
C GLN A 296 -29.11 10.43 -11.49
N GLU A 297 -29.72 9.24 -11.37
CA GLU A 297 -30.72 8.78 -12.33
C GLU A 297 -31.87 9.79 -12.34
N ARG A 298 -32.06 10.48 -13.48
CA ARG A 298 -33.31 11.18 -13.76
C ARG A 298 -34.32 10.17 -14.27
N THR A 299 -34.75 9.26 -13.41
CA THR A 299 -35.91 8.42 -13.68
C THR A 299 -37.16 9.25 -13.45
N SER A 300 -37.93 9.43 -14.52
CA SER A 300 -39.25 10.08 -14.51
C SER A 300 -40.33 9.10 -14.02
N THR A 301 -40.14 8.52 -12.84
CA THR A 301 -41.15 7.68 -12.19
C THR A 301 -41.57 8.34 -10.89
N MET A 302 -42.87 8.60 -10.74
CA MET A 302 -43.45 9.24 -9.53
C MET A 302 -43.13 8.48 -8.23
N PHE A 303 -42.71 7.22 -8.32
CA PHE A 303 -42.27 6.40 -7.19
C PHE A 303 -40.88 6.79 -6.63
N ASP A 304 -39.96 7.29 -7.46
CA ASP A 304 -38.61 7.70 -7.02
C ASP A 304 -38.59 9.08 -6.33
N GLN A 305 -39.58 9.93 -6.60
CA GLN A 305 -39.71 11.25 -5.94
C GLN A 305 -40.05 11.11 -4.45
N ILE A 306 -40.80 10.08 -4.06
CA ILE A 306 -41.20 9.84 -2.66
C ILE A 306 -40.03 9.33 -1.80
N PHE A 307 -39.05 8.64 -2.40
CA PHE A 307 -37.88 8.11 -1.67
C PHE A 307 -36.68 9.06 -1.64
N ASN A 308 -36.72 10.17 -2.38
CA ASN A 308 -35.60 11.11 -2.52
C ASN A 308 -35.80 12.46 -1.82
N ASP A 309 -36.95 12.71 -1.18
CA ASP A 309 -37.15 13.91 -0.37
C ASP A 309 -36.50 13.76 1.01
N SER A 310 -35.53 14.65 1.27
CA SER A 310 -34.95 15.21 2.52
C SER A 310 -34.78 14.38 3.81
N PHE A 311 -35.35 13.18 3.94
CA PHE A 311 -35.34 12.32 5.12
C PHE A 311 -34.17 11.33 5.12
N PHE A 312 -33.73 10.87 3.94
CA PHE A 312 -32.55 10.01 3.77
C PHE A 312 -31.30 10.73 3.23
N SER A 313 -31.41 11.99 2.83
CA SER A 313 -30.31 12.75 2.21
C SER A 313 -29.29 13.33 3.21
N GLY A 314 -29.60 13.35 4.51
CA GLY A 314 -28.69 13.81 5.57
C GLY A 314 -27.61 12.80 6.02
N SER A 315 -27.66 11.56 5.54
CA SER A 315 -26.61 10.55 5.70
C SER A 315 -26.40 9.92 4.34
N GLY A 316 -25.24 10.12 3.70
CA GLY A 316 -24.91 9.65 2.34
C GLY A 316 -24.88 8.13 2.14
N LEU A 317 -25.95 7.42 2.51
CA LEU A 317 -26.10 5.97 2.54
C LEU A 317 -26.75 5.39 1.27
N PHE A 318 -27.32 6.21 0.38
CA PHE A 318 -28.04 5.74 -0.81
C PHE A 318 -27.55 6.31 -2.14
N THR A 319 -26.35 6.88 -2.18
CA THR A 319 -25.71 7.24 -3.45
C THR A 319 -25.21 5.97 -4.14
N ARG A 320 -26.02 5.44 -5.07
CA ARG A 320 -25.62 4.34 -5.95
C ARG A 320 -24.46 4.83 -6.81
N ARG A 321 -23.25 4.33 -6.53
CA ARG A 321 -22.10 4.56 -7.39
C ARG A 321 -22.03 3.48 -8.46
N LYS A 322 -21.84 3.88 -9.72
CA LYS A 322 -21.57 2.96 -10.83
C LYS A 322 -20.07 2.93 -11.07
N VAL A 323 -19.49 1.74 -11.18
CA VAL A 323 -18.09 1.58 -11.57
C VAL A 323 -17.94 1.99 -13.04
N LYS A 324 -16.90 2.76 -13.32
CA LYS A 324 -16.48 3.20 -14.64
C LYS A 324 -15.00 2.95 -14.78
N TYR A 325 -14.63 2.30 -15.88
CA TYR A 325 -13.25 2.06 -16.25
C TYR A 325 -12.80 3.15 -17.20
N LEU A 326 -11.66 3.76 -16.91
CA LEU A 326 -11.08 4.82 -17.73
C LEU A 326 -9.75 4.31 -18.30
N THR A 327 -9.58 4.43 -19.61
CA THR A 327 -8.37 4.02 -20.32
C THR A 327 -7.79 5.20 -21.08
N GLY A 328 -6.46 5.26 -21.15
CA GLY A 328 -5.74 6.23 -21.99
C GLY A 328 -5.42 5.66 -23.37
N ALA A 329 -5.21 6.53 -24.36
CA ALA A 329 -4.71 6.11 -25.66
C ALA A 329 -3.21 5.73 -25.57
N PRO A 330 -2.73 4.74 -26.36
CA PRO A 330 -1.32 4.40 -26.43
C PRO A 330 -0.46 5.60 -26.83
N ILE A 331 0.69 5.77 -26.18
CA ILE A 331 1.60 6.89 -26.40
C ILE A 331 2.86 6.37 -27.07
N GLN A 332 3.18 6.90 -28.26
CA GLN A 332 4.42 6.59 -28.96
C GLN A 332 5.53 7.54 -28.49
N VAL A 333 6.68 6.98 -28.10
CA VAL A 333 7.86 7.71 -27.64
C VAL A 333 9.07 7.31 -28.48
N VAL A 334 9.78 8.30 -29.01
CA VAL A 334 11.00 8.11 -29.81
C VAL A 334 12.23 8.44 -28.96
N VAL A 335 13.04 7.44 -28.67
CA VAL A 335 14.28 7.58 -27.90
C VAL A 335 15.46 7.73 -28.84
N LYS A 336 16.11 8.89 -28.80
CA LYS A 336 17.30 9.22 -29.58
C LYS A 336 18.55 8.64 -28.92
N PRO A 337 19.53 8.13 -29.69
CA PRO A 337 20.84 7.83 -29.15
C PRO A 337 21.56 9.12 -28.73
N LEU A 338 22.45 8.99 -27.76
CA LEU A 338 23.34 10.09 -27.37
C LEU A 338 24.35 10.40 -28.50
N PRO A 339 24.73 11.66 -28.72
CA PRO A 339 25.71 12.01 -29.74
C PRO A 339 27.08 11.39 -29.45
N GLU A 340 27.77 10.81 -30.44
CA GLU A 340 29.14 10.33 -30.23
C GLU A 340 30.19 11.45 -30.37
N ALA A 341 29.83 12.57 -30.98
CA ALA A 341 30.69 13.75 -31.08
C ALA A 341 30.83 14.44 -29.70
N ASP A 342 32.04 14.91 -29.39
CA ASP A 342 32.40 15.66 -28.18
C ASP A 342 32.13 14.93 -26.84
N LYS A 343 31.93 13.60 -26.89
CA LYS A 343 31.71 12.75 -25.72
C LYS A 343 33.00 12.65 -24.89
N PRO A 344 33.04 13.19 -23.65
CA PRO A 344 34.25 13.20 -22.84
C PRO A 344 34.52 11.80 -22.27
N LYS A 345 35.79 11.48 -22.01
CA LYS A 345 36.20 10.19 -21.43
C LYS A 345 35.58 9.94 -20.05
N SER A 346 35.38 11.01 -19.28
CA SER A 346 34.74 11.00 -17.96
C SER A 346 33.22 10.77 -18.01
N PHE A 347 32.60 10.68 -19.20
CA PHE A 347 31.18 10.39 -19.34
C PHE A 347 30.87 8.91 -19.08
N LYS A 348 30.01 8.64 -18.09
CA LYS A 348 29.57 7.29 -17.69
C LYS A 348 28.06 7.06 -17.80
N GLY A 349 27.36 7.82 -18.65
CA GLY A 349 25.92 7.66 -18.89
C GLY A 349 25.01 8.61 -18.09
N ALA A 350 25.57 9.59 -17.38
CA ALA A 350 24.81 10.60 -16.65
C ALA A 350 24.13 11.58 -17.63
N VAL A 351 22.80 11.63 -17.61
CA VAL A 351 22.00 12.51 -18.49
C VAL A 351 21.09 13.39 -17.64
N GLY A 352 21.18 14.71 -17.81
CA GLY A 352 20.47 15.65 -16.96
C GLY A 352 21.17 17.00 -16.83
N ASP A 353 20.86 17.73 -15.76
CA ASP A 353 21.52 18.98 -15.40
C ASP A 353 22.06 18.86 -13.97
N PHE A 354 23.39 18.81 -13.85
CA PHE A 354 24.07 18.46 -12.60
C PHE A 354 25.08 19.52 -12.17
N ARG A 355 25.32 19.54 -10.86
CA ARG A 355 26.40 20.25 -10.19
C ARG A 355 27.18 19.24 -9.35
N MET A 356 28.46 19.53 -9.16
CA MET A 356 29.36 18.70 -8.36
C MET A 356 30.02 19.58 -7.29
N SER A 357 30.09 19.05 -6.07
CA SER A 357 30.81 19.65 -4.96
C SER A 357 31.62 18.58 -4.23
N THR A 358 32.80 18.95 -3.75
CA THR A 358 33.73 18.03 -3.09
C THR A 358 34.19 18.60 -1.75
N VAL A 359 34.26 17.75 -0.73
CA VAL A 359 34.68 18.11 0.62
C VAL A 359 35.68 17.09 1.14
N LEU A 360 36.84 17.57 1.58
CA LEU A 360 37.89 16.76 2.18
C LEU A 360 37.87 16.93 3.71
N ASP A 361 37.95 15.84 4.46
CA ASP A 361 37.88 15.87 5.93
C ASP A 361 39.16 16.39 6.60
N LYS A 362 40.34 16.03 6.08
CA LYS A 362 41.65 16.38 6.65
C LYS A 362 42.64 16.79 5.57
N ARG A 363 43.45 17.82 5.85
CA ARG A 363 44.57 18.28 4.98
C ARG A 363 45.95 17.97 5.53
N VAL A 364 46.02 17.52 6.78
CA VAL A 364 47.27 17.10 7.43
C VAL A 364 46.99 15.77 8.12
N VAL A 365 47.74 14.73 7.76
CA VAL A 365 47.58 13.39 8.31
C VAL A 365 48.94 12.72 8.53
N ASN A 366 48.96 11.62 9.27
CA ASN A 366 50.15 10.78 9.34
C ASN A 366 50.14 9.69 8.25
N GLN A 367 51.30 9.13 7.95
CA GLN A 367 51.42 7.98 7.05
C GLN A 367 50.50 6.82 7.52
N ASN A 368 49.83 6.16 6.57
CA ASN A 368 48.81 5.13 6.76
C ASN A 368 47.53 5.58 7.49
N GLU A 369 47.34 6.88 7.72
CA GLU A 369 46.10 7.42 8.28
C GLU A 369 45.10 7.72 7.15
N ALA A 370 43.86 7.26 7.29
CA ALA A 370 42.81 7.44 6.29
C ALA A 370 42.32 8.91 6.20
N ILE A 371 42.10 9.36 4.97
CA ILE A 371 41.49 10.64 4.60
C ILE A 371 40.23 10.34 3.79
N THR A 372 39.14 11.05 4.06
CA THR A 372 37.86 10.85 3.38
C THR A 372 37.54 12.04 2.48
N LEU A 373 37.32 11.78 1.21
CA LEU A 373 36.79 12.74 0.23
C LEU A 373 35.32 12.42 -0.02
N LYS A 374 34.45 13.38 0.26
CA LYS A 374 33.03 13.32 -0.08
C LYS A 374 32.79 14.03 -1.40
N ILE A 375 32.25 13.33 -2.38
CA ILE A 375 31.90 13.85 -3.71
C ILE A 375 30.38 13.87 -3.80
N LYS A 376 29.77 15.04 -3.76
CA LYS A 376 28.32 15.22 -3.86
C LYS A 376 27.97 15.72 -5.26
N ILE A 377 27.20 14.93 -6.00
CA ILE A 377 26.62 15.29 -7.29
C ILE A 377 25.13 15.55 -7.06
N GLU A 378 24.64 16.72 -7.44
CA GLU A 378 23.23 17.11 -7.27
C GLU A 378 22.65 17.74 -8.53
N GLY A 379 21.38 17.48 -8.82
CA GLY A 379 20.78 17.98 -10.06
C GLY A 379 19.45 17.32 -10.44
N GLU A 380 19.02 17.59 -11.67
CA GLU A 380 17.86 16.99 -12.33
C GLU A 380 18.31 15.85 -13.25
N GLY A 381 17.73 14.66 -13.09
CA GLY A 381 18.06 13.48 -13.90
C GLY A 381 17.95 12.17 -13.12
N ASN A 382 18.48 11.10 -13.69
CA ASN A 382 18.42 9.77 -13.07
C ASN A 382 19.51 9.58 -12.00
N ILE A 383 19.21 10.02 -10.77
CA ILE A 383 20.17 10.03 -9.65
C ILE A 383 20.66 8.61 -9.30
N GLU A 384 19.82 7.58 -9.42
CA GLU A 384 20.22 6.20 -9.12
C GLU A 384 21.33 5.72 -10.08
N THR A 385 21.28 6.12 -11.35
CA THR A 385 22.27 5.73 -12.37
C THR A 385 23.58 6.50 -12.30
N LEU A 386 23.70 7.52 -11.45
CA LEU A 386 24.96 8.24 -11.28
C LEU A 386 26.03 7.30 -10.73
N SER A 387 27.14 7.16 -11.45
CA SER A 387 28.30 6.38 -11.03
C SER A 387 29.35 7.28 -10.39
N LEU A 388 30.21 6.68 -9.57
CA LEU A 388 31.40 7.35 -9.07
C LEU A 388 32.26 7.84 -10.25
N PRO A 389 32.71 9.11 -10.26
CA PRO A 389 33.65 9.60 -11.26
C PRO A 389 34.98 8.84 -11.24
N GLU A 390 35.69 8.80 -12.37
CA GLU A 390 36.98 8.10 -12.43
C GLU A 390 37.99 8.75 -11.46
N LEU A 391 38.53 7.93 -10.57
CA LEU A 391 39.48 8.39 -9.57
C LEU A 391 40.90 8.43 -10.15
N PRO A 392 41.69 9.49 -9.85
CA PRO A 392 43.07 9.56 -10.28
C PRO A 392 43.90 8.47 -9.61
N ASN A 393 44.82 7.86 -10.37
CA ASN A 393 45.79 6.94 -9.79
C ASN A 393 46.87 7.73 -9.05
N LEU A 394 46.98 7.51 -7.73
CA LEU A 394 47.92 8.20 -6.86
C LEU A 394 48.99 7.22 -6.40
N ALA A 395 50.24 7.46 -6.79
CA ALA A 395 51.37 6.62 -6.41
C ALA A 395 51.47 6.50 -4.88
N GLY A 396 51.77 5.28 -4.40
CA GLY A 396 51.93 5.02 -2.97
C GLY A 396 50.66 5.20 -2.12
N THR A 397 49.48 5.42 -2.72
CA THR A 397 48.22 5.66 -1.99
C THR A 397 47.22 4.57 -2.30
N LYS A 398 46.64 3.95 -1.25
CA LYS A 398 45.54 2.99 -1.42
C LYS A 398 44.22 3.74 -1.42
N ILE A 399 43.33 3.41 -2.35
CA ILE A 399 42.04 4.08 -2.52
C ILE A 399 40.94 3.03 -2.30
N TYR A 400 39.97 3.36 -1.45
CA TYR A 400 38.82 2.51 -1.14
C TYR A 400 37.53 3.30 -1.35
N GLU A 401 36.58 2.69 -2.05
CA GLU A 401 35.23 3.22 -2.19
C GLU A 401 34.41 2.80 -0.97
N SER A 402 33.60 3.71 -0.43
CA SER A 402 32.74 3.49 0.72
C SER A 402 31.26 3.62 0.34
N ASP A 403 30.38 3.62 1.36
CA ASP A 403 28.94 3.68 1.19
C ASP A 403 28.52 4.93 0.40
N THR A 404 27.51 4.76 -0.45
CA THR A 404 26.93 5.84 -1.24
C THR A 404 25.57 6.21 -0.70
N TYR A 405 25.29 7.50 -0.55
CA TYR A 405 24.01 8.00 -0.06
C TYR A 405 23.29 8.79 -1.15
N SER A 406 22.03 8.44 -1.43
CA SER A 406 21.19 9.13 -2.39
C SER A 406 20.02 9.82 -1.68
N GLU A 407 19.85 11.11 -1.93
CA GLU A 407 18.68 11.88 -1.51
C GLU A 407 17.88 12.30 -2.75
N PHE A 408 16.56 12.20 -2.67
CA PHE A 408 15.67 12.57 -3.78
C PHE A 408 14.81 13.77 -3.39
N TYR A 409 14.90 14.84 -4.17
CA TYR A 409 14.07 16.01 -4.06
C TYR A 409 13.00 15.95 -5.16
N ARG A 410 11.76 15.64 -4.77
CA ARG A 410 10.63 15.53 -5.70
C ARG A 410 9.77 16.79 -5.57
N HIS A 411 10.02 17.80 -6.40
CA HIS A 411 9.25 19.05 -6.38
C HIS A 411 8.42 19.17 -7.66
N GLU A 412 7.09 19.25 -7.50
CA GLU A 412 6.00 19.54 -8.45
C GLU A 412 6.03 18.93 -9.88
N GLN A 413 7.14 19.10 -10.62
CA GLN A 413 7.33 18.73 -12.03
C GLN A 413 8.73 18.20 -12.39
N VAL A 414 9.62 17.90 -11.45
CA VAL A 414 10.97 17.37 -11.75
C VAL A 414 11.41 16.36 -10.68
N ILE A 415 12.05 15.24 -11.10
CA ILE A 415 12.86 14.44 -10.18
C ILE A 415 14.26 15.07 -10.15
N ALA A 416 14.57 15.67 -9.01
CA ALA A 416 15.91 16.07 -8.68
C ALA A 416 16.41 15.24 -7.51
N GLY A 417 17.70 15.31 -7.23
CA GLY A 417 18.27 14.68 -6.06
C GLY A 417 19.75 14.95 -5.96
N SER A 418 20.37 14.26 -5.02
CA SER A 418 21.81 14.24 -4.87
C SER A 418 22.30 12.84 -4.57
N LYS A 419 23.48 12.50 -5.07
CA LYS A 419 24.22 11.28 -4.74
C LYS A 419 25.57 11.69 -4.19
N THR A 420 25.87 11.21 -2.98
CA THR A 420 27.14 11.47 -2.31
C THR A 420 27.95 10.19 -2.28
N PHE A 421 29.13 10.24 -2.89
CA PHE A 421 30.12 9.17 -2.85
C PHE A 421 31.17 9.51 -1.79
N GLU A 422 31.52 8.54 -0.94
CA GLU A 422 32.61 8.67 0.01
C GLU A 422 33.80 7.81 -0.45
N VAL A 423 34.95 8.45 -0.64
CA VAL A 423 36.18 7.81 -1.10
C VAL A 423 37.25 7.98 -0.05
N ILE A 424 37.87 6.88 0.37
CA ILE A 424 38.89 6.85 1.40
C ILE A 424 40.27 6.69 0.74
N PHE A 425 41.16 7.62 1.02
CA PHE A 425 42.55 7.61 0.60
C PHE A 425 43.46 7.28 1.79
N ILE A 426 44.36 6.30 1.63
CA ILE A 426 45.34 5.90 2.63
C ILE A 426 46.75 6.12 2.06
N PRO A 427 47.43 7.22 2.41
CA PRO A 427 48.76 7.54 1.92
C PRO A 427 49.81 6.63 2.57
N GLY A 428 50.57 5.92 1.75
CA GLY A 428 51.67 5.05 2.19
C GLY A 428 53.02 5.74 2.24
N GLU A 429 53.19 6.92 1.63
CA GLU A 429 54.45 7.66 1.58
C GLU A 429 54.35 9.00 2.32
N VAL A 430 55.46 9.44 2.91
CA VAL A 430 55.58 10.74 3.60
C VAL A 430 55.88 11.83 2.59
N GLY A 431 55.23 12.99 2.71
CA GLY A 431 55.43 14.12 1.80
C GLY A 431 54.15 14.89 1.50
N GLU A 432 54.14 15.61 0.38
CA GLU A 432 52.94 16.28 -0.14
C GLU A 432 52.19 15.34 -1.08
N LEU A 433 51.01 14.87 -0.66
CA LEU A 433 50.08 14.15 -1.53
C LEU A 433 49.18 15.16 -2.24
N VAL A 434 49.08 15.06 -3.56
CA VAL A 434 48.18 15.90 -4.36
C VAL A 434 47.07 15.02 -4.94
N ILE A 435 45.83 15.31 -4.55
CA ILE A 435 44.64 14.78 -5.23
C ILE A 435 44.30 15.78 -6.34
N PRO A 436 44.47 15.42 -7.62
CA PRO A 436 44.11 16.30 -8.73
C PRO A 436 42.58 16.45 -8.84
N GLY A 437 42.14 17.43 -9.61
CA GLY A 437 40.72 17.64 -9.88
C GLY A 437 40.10 16.39 -10.52
N ILE A 438 38.97 15.95 -9.97
CA ILE A 438 38.20 14.81 -10.44
C ILE A 438 37.21 15.31 -11.50
N GLU A 439 37.18 14.66 -12.66
CA GLU A 439 36.30 15.01 -13.76
C GLU A 439 34.99 14.22 -13.71
N PHE A 440 33.87 14.93 -13.82
CA PHE A 440 32.54 14.34 -13.97
C PHE A 440 31.89 14.84 -15.26
N GLY A 441 31.76 13.95 -16.24
CA GLY A 441 31.13 14.24 -17.53
C GLY A 441 29.66 13.81 -17.57
N PHE A 442 28.77 14.70 -18.02
CA PHE A 442 27.36 14.40 -18.23
C PHE A 442 26.84 15.01 -19.54
N PHE A 443 25.74 14.48 -20.07
CA PHE A 443 25.06 15.05 -21.23
C PHE A 443 23.89 15.90 -20.76
N ASN A 444 23.85 17.17 -21.16
CA ASN A 444 22.76 18.07 -20.85
C ASN A 444 21.76 18.12 -22.02
N PRO A 445 20.58 17.47 -21.90
CA PRO A 445 19.61 17.36 -22.99
C PRO A 445 18.95 18.70 -23.36
N ARG A 446 18.99 19.71 -22.47
CA ARG A 446 18.44 21.05 -22.74
C ARG A 446 19.34 21.85 -23.67
N SER A 447 20.66 21.71 -23.50
CA SER A 447 21.66 22.36 -24.34
C SER A 447 22.17 21.48 -25.48
N GLU A 448 21.76 20.20 -25.49
CA GLU A 448 22.19 19.15 -26.42
C GLU A 448 23.72 18.99 -26.50
N ARG A 449 24.41 19.16 -25.36
CA ARG A 449 25.87 19.17 -25.28
C ARG A 449 26.38 18.37 -24.07
N TYR A 450 27.59 17.84 -24.21
CA TYR A 450 28.34 17.31 -23.09
C TYR A 450 28.93 18.44 -22.24
N ILE A 451 28.87 18.28 -20.93
CA ILE A 451 29.45 19.20 -19.95
C ILE A 451 30.34 18.38 -19.02
N THR A 452 31.58 18.84 -18.81
CA THR A 452 32.52 18.25 -17.85
C THR A 452 32.71 19.20 -16.69
N LEU A 453 32.38 18.74 -15.49
CA LEU A 453 32.70 19.44 -14.24
C LEU A 453 34.02 18.91 -13.71
N VAL A 454 34.83 19.80 -13.13
CA VAL A 454 36.12 19.45 -12.53
C VAL A 454 36.13 19.91 -11.09
N SER A 455 36.51 19.03 -10.16
CA SER A 455 36.62 19.38 -8.75
C SER A 455 37.88 20.21 -8.47
N ASP A 456 37.94 20.81 -7.28
CA ASP A 456 39.18 21.40 -6.79
C ASP A 456 40.28 20.34 -6.64
N SER A 457 41.53 20.78 -6.77
CA SER A 457 42.69 19.96 -6.39
C SER A 457 43.03 20.16 -4.91
N TYR A 458 43.30 19.07 -4.21
CA TYR A 458 43.62 19.08 -2.78
C TYR A 458 45.09 18.71 -2.55
N LYS A 459 45.79 19.58 -1.82
CA LYS A 459 47.14 19.33 -1.31
C LYS A 459 47.05 18.88 0.14
N ILE A 460 47.65 17.73 0.43
CA ILE A 460 47.62 17.07 1.73
C ILE A 460 49.05 16.88 2.21
N GLN A 461 49.32 17.32 3.42
CA GLN A 461 50.61 17.09 4.07
C GLN A 461 50.57 15.76 4.84
N VAL A 462 51.41 14.81 4.44
CA VAL A 462 51.55 13.51 5.08
C VAL A 462 52.81 13.50 5.94
N ASN A 463 52.62 13.47 7.25
CA ASN A 463 53.69 13.40 8.23
C ASN A 463 54.15 11.94 8.44
N PRO A 464 55.41 11.71 8.85
CA PRO A 464 55.86 10.39 9.29
C PRO A 464 54.97 9.83 10.40
N SER A 465 54.54 8.58 10.27
CA SER A 465 53.84 7.91 11.37
C SER A 465 54.81 7.62 12.52
N LYS A 466 54.35 7.79 13.76
CA LYS A 466 55.11 7.40 14.96
C LYS A 466 55.12 5.89 15.18
N ALA A 467 54.31 5.13 14.45
CA ALA A 467 54.35 3.68 14.45
C ALA A 467 55.42 3.19 13.46
N ALA A 468 56.29 2.28 13.90
CA ALA A 468 57.30 1.69 13.03
C ALA A 468 56.62 1.03 11.79
N PRO A 469 57.23 1.12 10.60
CA PRO A 469 56.71 0.43 9.43
C PRO A 469 56.63 -1.06 9.76
N VAL A 470 55.46 -1.67 9.55
CA VAL A 470 55.32 -3.13 9.63
C VAL A 470 56.07 -3.69 8.43
N VAL A 471 57.35 -4.03 8.65
CA VAL A 471 58.11 -4.88 7.74
C VAL A 471 57.48 -6.26 7.85
N LEU A 472 56.66 -6.63 6.87
CA LEU A 472 56.28 -8.02 6.67
C LEU A 472 57.57 -8.78 6.30
N PRO A 473 57.97 -9.81 7.05
CA PRO A 473 59.07 -10.66 6.63
C PRO A 473 58.69 -11.36 5.32
N GLU A 474 59.52 -11.22 4.30
CA GLU A 474 59.44 -12.08 3.12
C GLU A 474 59.69 -13.53 3.56
N GLY A 475 58.65 -14.35 3.41
CA GLY A 475 58.74 -15.80 3.59
C GLY A 475 58.18 -16.29 4.91
N LEU A 476 56.86 -16.45 4.98
CA LEU A 476 56.19 -17.47 5.80
C LEU A 476 54.87 -17.82 5.11
N SER A 477 54.98 -18.59 4.02
CA SER A 477 53.89 -19.44 3.58
C SER A 477 53.76 -20.58 4.60
N GLU A 478 52.51 -20.87 4.98
CA GLU A 478 52.05 -22.09 5.63
C GLU A 478 52.41 -22.34 7.11
N THR A 479 51.34 -22.23 7.92
CA THR A 479 50.99 -23.15 9.02
C THR A 479 51.78 -23.04 10.33
N VAL A 480 51.29 -22.24 11.29
CA VAL A 480 51.12 -22.69 12.68
C VAL A 480 49.88 -22.05 13.30
N THR A 481 49.00 -22.93 13.74
CA THR A 481 47.75 -22.74 14.46
C THR A 481 47.96 -22.13 15.86
N SER A 482 46.89 -21.52 16.38
CA SER A 482 46.49 -21.52 17.79
C SER A 482 47.03 -20.44 18.77
N VAL A 483 46.06 -19.65 19.23
CA VAL A 483 45.78 -19.28 20.64
C VAL A 483 46.84 -18.46 21.39
N SER A 484 46.53 -17.18 21.58
CA SER A 484 46.82 -16.52 22.86
C SER A 484 45.73 -15.50 23.21
N LYS A 485 44.78 -15.92 24.04
CA LYS A 485 43.91 -15.02 24.80
C LYS A 485 44.80 -14.29 25.80
N LYS A 486 44.94 -12.98 25.64
CA LYS A 486 45.59 -12.12 26.62
C LYS A 486 44.72 -12.05 27.88
N GLN A 487 45.21 -12.69 28.94
CA GLN A 487 44.64 -12.74 30.27
C GLN A 487 44.81 -11.37 30.95
N ILE A 488 43.69 -10.74 31.31
CA ILE A 488 43.67 -9.50 32.09
C ILE A 488 43.95 -9.88 33.55
N GLN A 489 45.12 -9.46 34.06
CA GLN A 489 45.42 -9.51 35.49
C GLN A 489 44.66 -8.37 36.19
N ARG A 490 43.84 -8.75 37.17
CA ARG A 490 43.28 -7.83 38.16
C ARG A 490 44.34 -7.59 39.22
N GLU A 491 44.79 -6.35 39.36
CA GLU A 491 45.39 -5.85 40.60
C GLU A 491 44.29 -5.18 41.44
N SER A 492 44.06 -5.77 42.61
CA SER A 492 43.40 -5.23 43.81
C SER A 492 44.53 -5.04 44.83
N GLU A 493 44.64 -4.05 45.69
CA GLU A 493 43.83 -2.98 46.30
C GLU A 493 44.78 -1.74 46.37
N ASP A 494 44.48 -0.50 46.78
CA ASP A 494 43.73 -0.05 47.95
C ASP A 494 43.78 1.50 47.93
N ILE A 495 42.64 2.20 47.85
CA ILE A 495 42.56 3.65 48.18
C ILE A 495 41.25 3.90 48.94
N TYR A 496 41.41 4.56 50.09
CA TYR A 496 40.47 4.85 51.17
C TYR A 496 39.01 5.21 50.81
N TYR A 497 38.12 4.74 51.70
CA TYR A 497 36.68 5.00 51.77
C TYR A 497 36.36 6.50 52.01
N ILE A 498 35.59 7.13 51.12
CA ILE A 498 34.92 8.40 51.39
C ILE A 498 33.60 8.08 52.12
N LYS A 499 33.40 8.65 53.32
CA LYS A 499 32.08 8.66 53.98
C LYS A 499 31.16 9.61 53.22
N GLU A 500 30.26 9.07 52.41
CA GLU A 500 29.09 9.79 51.91
C GLU A 500 27.87 9.48 52.78
N GLU A 501 27.57 10.35 53.75
CA GLU A 501 26.21 10.49 54.26
C GLU A 501 25.57 11.70 53.58
N ILE A 502 25.06 11.52 52.37
CA ILE A 502 24.08 12.43 51.79
C ILE A 502 22.73 12.04 52.40
N LYS A 503 22.26 12.84 53.37
CA LYS A 503 20.83 12.79 53.76
C LYS A 503 20.04 13.38 52.60
N GLU A 504 19.65 12.54 51.65
CA GLU A 504 18.62 12.88 50.68
C GLU A 504 17.31 13.06 51.44
N GLU A 505 16.94 14.30 51.76
CA GLU A 505 15.56 14.61 52.10
C GLU A 505 14.74 14.60 50.81
N PRO A 506 13.83 13.63 50.60
CA PRO A 506 12.94 13.64 49.45
C PRO A 506 11.99 14.83 49.58
N TRP A 507 11.88 15.62 48.52
CA TRP A 507 10.98 16.77 48.35
C TRP A 507 9.48 16.49 48.59
N ILE A 508 9.08 15.24 48.84
CA ILE A 508 7.71 14.84 49.19
C ILE A 508 7.71 13.98 50.45
N THR A 509 7.47 14.59 51.61
CA THR A 509 7.35 13.89 52.91
C THR A 509 5.94 13.93 53.50
N SER A 510 5.02 14.72 52.91
CA SER A 510 3.64 14.84 53.41
C SER A 510 2.82 13.58 53.12
N PRO A 511 2.27 12.91 54.17
CA PRO A 511 1.41 11.73 54.00
C PRO A 511 0.18 11.99 53.13
N HIS A 512 -0.34 13.22 53.14
CA HIS A 512 -1.51 13.61 52.34
C HIS A 512 -1.19 13.68 50.84
N VAL A 513 0.03 14.08 50.47
CA VAL A 513 0.46 14.12 49.06
C VAL A 513 0.65 12.71 48.50
N LEU A 514 1.27 11.82 49.29
CA LEU A 514 1.41 10.41 48.92
C LEU A 514 0.06 9.71 48.78
N PHE A 515 -0.89 10.01 49.67
CA PHE A 515 -2.26 9.50 49.56
C PHE A 515 -3.00 10.05 48.33
N GLY A 516 -2.83 11.33 48.01
CA GLY A 516 -3.38 11.95 46.81
C GLY A 516 -2.85 11.31 45.52
N LEU A 517 -1.54 11.06 45.45
CA LEU A 517 -0.92 10.38 44.30
C LEU A 517 -1.39 8.91 44.17
N ALA A 518 -1.50 8.19 45.29
CA ALA A 518 -1.99 6.80 45.28
C ALA A 518 -3.46 6.70 44.84
N THR A 519 -4.32 7.63 45.27
CA THR A 519 -5.73 7.65 44.87
C THR A 519 -5.89 8.03 43.40
N PHE A 520 -5.09 8.97 42.89
CA PHE A 520 -5.08 9.34 41.48
C PHE A 520 -4.64 8.15 40.59
N ASP A 521 -3.56 7.47 40.95
CA ASP A 521 -3.06 6.27 40.25
C ASP A 521 -4.10 5.12 40.28
N GLY A 522 -4.77 4.93 41.41
CA GLY A 522 -5.88 3.98 41.54
C GLY A 522 -7.07 4.29 40.62
N LEU A 523 -7.44 5.57 40.45
CA LEU A 523 -8.50 5.96 39.53
C LEU A 523 -8.08 5.81 38.07
N LEU A 524 -6.83 6.15 37.75
CA LEU A 524 -6.27 6.00 36.40
C LEU A 524 -6.25 4.53 35.96
N THR A 525 -5.82 3.63 36.85
CA THR A 525 -5.80 2.17 36.57
C THR A 525 -7.20 1.61 36.34
N LEU A 526 -8.19 2.00 37.16
CA LEU A 526 -9.59 1.61 36.94
C LEU A 526 -10.15 2.13 35.61
N ALA A 527 -9.81 3.36 35.23
CA ALA A 527 -10.22 3.93 33.94
C ALA A 527 -9.64 3.14 32.76
N LEU A 528 -8.35 2.77 32.81
CA LEU A 528 -7.69 1.96 31.78
C LEU A 528 -8.29 0.54 31.68
N ILE A 529 -8.59 -0.11 32.80
CA ILE A 529 -9.30 -1.40 32.83
C ILE A 529 -10.69 -1.27 32.16
N GLY A 530 -11.42 -0.20 32.47
CA GLY A 530 -12.71 0.10 31.86
C GLY A 530 -12.62 0.25 30.34
N ILE A 531 -11.60 0.94 29.83
CA ILE A 531 -11.34 1.10 28.40
C ILE A 531 -11.00 -0.26 27.75
N GLY A 532 -10.16 -1.07 28.38
CA GLY A 532 -9.80 -2.41 27.89
C GLY A 532 -11.02 -3.32 27.75
N ILE A 533 -11.84 -3.42 28.80
CA ILE A 533 -13.09 -4.20 28.81
C ILE A 533 -14.05 -3.68 27.73
N HIS A 534 -14.17 -2.36 27.58
CA HIS A 534 -15.02 -1.76 26.56
C HIS A 534 -14.58 -2.13 25.14
N ARG A 535 -13.27 -2.05 24.85
CA ARG A 535 -12.72 -2.44 23.54
C ARG A 535 -12.91 -3.91 23.25
N GLN A 536 -12.62 -4.80 24.21
CA GLN A 536 -12.80 -6.23 24.06
C GLN A 536 -14.27 -6.59 23.78
N ARG A 537 -15.20 -5.90 24.46
CA ARG A 537 -16.62 -6.02 24.19
C ARG A 537 -17.00 -5.57 22.77
N LEU A 538 -16.41 -4.49 22.25
CA LEU A 538 -16.67 -4.03 20.88
C LEU A 538 -16.18 -5.05 19.85
N LEU A 539 -14.96 -5.58 20.02
CA LEU A 539 -14.39 -6.62 19.16
C LEU A 539 -15.26 -7.90 19.16
N TYR A 540 -15.72 -8.34 20.33
CA TYR A 540 -16.62 -9.48 20.46
C TYR A 540 -17.97 -9.25 19.73
N LEU A 541 -18.49 -8.02 19.77
CA LEU A 541 -19.73 -7.65 19.07
C LEU A 541 -19.54 -7.51 17.55
N GLU A 542 -18.33 -7.21 17.08
CA GLU A 542 -18.01 -7.19 15.64
C GLU A 542 -17.90 -8.60 15.05
N GLN A 543 -17.31 -9.54 15.79
CA GLN A 543 -17.27 -10.95 15.39
C GLN A 543 -18.67 -11.60 15.41
N ASN A 544 -19.52 -11.24 16.38
CA ASN A 544 -20.88 -11.80 16.53
C ASN A 544 -21.97 -10.83 16.05
N VAL A 545 -22.08 -10.69 14.72
CA VAL A 545 -23.05 -9.78 14.07
C VAL A 545 -24.50 -10.04 14.50
N SER A 546 -24.89 -11.30 14.68
CA SER A 546 -26.24 -11.70 15.12
C SER A 546 -26.58 -11.18 16.52
N LEU A 547 -25.64 -11.30 17.47
CA LEU A 547 -25.79 -10.85 18.85
C LEU A 547 -25.83 -9.31 18.94
N LYS A 548 -24.99 -8.62 18.16
CA LYS A 548 -25.02 -7.15 18.03
C LYS A 548 -26.36 -6.66 17.50
N ARG A 549 -26.90 -7.31 16.46
CA ARG A 549 -28.21 -6.98 15.87
C ARG A 549 -29.36 -7.22 16.86
N ASN A 550 -29.36 -8.36 17.57
CA ASN A 550 -30.36 -8.66 18.59
C ASN A 550 -30.37 -7.64 19.75
N LEU A 551 -29.18 -7.32 20.31
CA LEU A 551 -29.06 -6.30 21.36
C LEU A 551 -29.50 -4.90 20.90
N SER A 552 -29.23 -4.56 19.64
CA SER A 552 -29.69 -3.30 19.04
C SER A 552 -31.20 -3.29 18.83
N ALA A 553 -31.80 -4.42 18.44
CA ALA A 553 -33.24 -4.57 18.22
C ALA A 553 -34.03 -4.30 19.49
N LYS A 554 -33.63 -4.89 20.63
CA LYS A 554 -34.25 -4.65 21.94
C LYS A 554 -34.26 -3.17 22.32
N ARG A 555 -33.14 -2.48 22.11
CA ARG A 555 -33.02 -1.03 22.38
C ARG A 555 -33.88 -0.22 21.41
N ALA A 556 -33.89 -0.57 20.12
CA ALA A 556 -34.68 0.09 19.09
C ALA A 556 -36.19 -0.07 19.34
N GLY A 557 -36.66 -1.28 19.69
CA GLY A 557 -38.06 -1.57 20.02
C GLY A 557 -38.54 -0.78 21.24
N ARG A 558 -37.77 -0.74 22.32
CA ARG A 558 -38.11 0.05 23.53
C ARG A 558 -38.15 1.55 23.26
N ARG A 559 -37.20 2.08 22.47
CA ARG A 559 -37.22 3.50 22.06
C ARG A 559 -38.38 3.78 21.10
N GLY A 560 -38.68 2.83 20.22
CA GLY A 560 -39.82 2.85 19.30
C GLY A 560 -41.14 2.96 20.02
N LEU A 561 -41.40 2.10 21.02
CA LEU A 561 -42.60 2.14 21.84
C LEU A 561 -42.79 3.50 22.54
N LYS A 562 -41.73 4.08 23.12
CA LYS A 562 -41.80 5.43 23.71
C LYS A 562 -42.16 6.51 22.68
N ARG A 563 -41.66 6.39 21.45
CA ARG A 563 -42.01 7.32 20.36
C ARG A 563 -43.46 7.15 19.92
N LEU A 564 -43.94 5.91 19.81
CA LEU A 564 -45.34 5.62 19.50
C LEU A 564 -46.29 6.14 20.59
N GLU A 565 -45.92 6.01 21.87
CA GLU A 565 -46.69 6.56 23.00
C GLU A 565 -46.76 8.09 22.98
N HIS A 566 -45.73 8.76 22.48
CA HIS A 566 -45.77 10.21 22.28
C HIS A 566 -46.66 10.58 21.08
N LEU A 567 -46.56 9.85 19.97
CA LEU A 567 -47.32 10.08 18.74
C LEU A 567 -48.80 9.68 18.87
N SER A 568 -49.17 8.82 19.81
CA SER A 568 -50.57 8.41 20.01
C SER A 568 -51.45 9.49 20.64
N LYS A 569 -50.86 10.49 21.30
CA LYS A 569 -51.54 11.60 22.00
C LYS A 569 -52.10 12.69 21.07
N VAL A 570 -51.97 12.51 19.76
CA VAL A 570 -52.44 13.48 18.76
C VAL A 570 -53.98 13.41 18.62
N PRO A 571 -54.68 14.56 18.43
CA PRO A 571 -56.12 14.57 18.17
C PRO A 571 -56.51 13.80 16.90
N ASP A 572 -57.61 13.06 16.95
CA ASP A 572 -58.11 12.22 15.84
C ASP A 572 -58.48 13.01 14.56
N ARG A 573 -58.58 14.34 14.65
CA ARG A 573 -58.85 15.23 13.51
C ARG A 573 -57.62 15.49 12.64
N ASP A 574 -56.42 15.20 13.13
CA ASP A 574 -55.16 15.43 12.42
C ASP A 574 -54.72 14.16 11.67
N THR A 575 -55.31 13.97 10.48
CA THR A 575 -55.14 12.76 9.65
C THR A 575 -53.68 12.51 9.26
N GLU A 576 -52.89 13.58 9.05
CA GLU A 576 -51.48 13.46 8.64
C GLU A 576 -50.62 12.89 9.78
N ARG A 577 -50.79 13.39 11.00
CA ARG A 577 -50.06 12.88 12.17
C ARG A 577 -50.54 11.49 12.61
N VAL A 578 -51.81 11.16 12.41
CA VAL A 578 -52.32 9.79 12.62
C VAL A 578 -51.65 8.84 11.64
N ARG A 579 -51.50 9.21 10.36
CA ARG A 579 -50.76 8.41 9.38
C ARG A 579 -49.29 8.22 9.77
N LEU A 580 -48.63 9.31 10.20
CA LEU A 580 -47.25 9.26 10.70
C LEU A 580 -47.07 8.27 11.86
N PHE A 581 -48.05 8.18 12.76
CA PHE A 581 -48.03 7.22 13.87
C PHE A 581 -48.00 5.77 13.35
N PHE A 582 -48.84 5.42 12.38
CA PHE A 582 -48.88 4.06 11.82
C PHE A 582 -47.65 3.74 10.97
N ASP A 583 -47.12 4.72 10.22
CA ASP A 583 -45.84 4.58 9.52
C ASP A 583 -44.67 4.32 10.49
N GLU A 584 -44.64 5.01 11.63
CA GLU A 584 -43.67 4.76 12.69
C GLU A 584 -43.90 3.39 13.34
N GLY A 585 -45.16 2.95 13.48
CA GLY A 585 -45.52 1.62 14.00
C GLY A 585 -44.91 0.50 13.16
N ALA A 586 -45.10 0.56 11.84
CA ALA A 586 -44.51 -0.38 10.90
C ALA A 586 -42.97 -0.36 10.93
N LYS A 587 -42.35 0.83 11.04
CA LYS A 587 -40.89 0.97 11.16
C LYS A 587 -40.36 0.30 12.42
N VAL A 588 -41.00 0.54 13.57
CA VAL A 588 -40.59 -0.04 14.85
C VAL A 588 -40.69 -1.57 14.82
N LEU A 589 -41.80 -2.10 14.28
CA LEU A 589 -42.01 -3.55 14.16
C LEU A 589 -40.97 -4.19 13.24
N ASN A 590 -40.73 -3.63 12.05
CA ASN A 590 -39.74 -4.13 11.10
C ASN A 590 -38.30 -4.06 11.64
N GLN A 591 -37.93 -2.96 12.28
CA GLN A 591 -36.60 -2.79 12.85
C GLN A 591 -36.35 -3.77 14.01
N TYR A 592 -37.37 -4.03 14.83
CA TYR A 592 -37.29 -5.02 15.90
C TYR A 592 -37.15 -6.44 15.35
N LEU A 593 -38.07 -6.85 14.47
CA LEU A 593 -38.10 -8.21 13.93
C LEU A 593 -36.88 -8.52 13.05
N SER A 594 -36.42 -7.58 12.22
CA SER A 594 -35.20 -7.78 11.40
C SER A 594 -33.96 -7.97 12.27
N GLY A 595 -33.84 -7.20 13.36
CA GLY A 595 -32.71 -7.32 14.28
C GLY A 595 -32.77 -8.58 15.16
N LYS A 596 -33.96 -9.00 15.63
CA LYS A 596 -34.14 -10.20 16.46
C LYS A 596 -34.03 -11.50 15.64
N LEU A 597 -34.51 -11.49 14.40
CA LEU A 597 -34.43 -12.64 13.48
C LEU A 597 -33.14 -12.67 12.66
N ASN A 598 -32.27 -11.66 12.79
CA ASN A 598 -31.03 -11.51 12.01
C ASN A 598 -31.25 -11.44 10.48
N LEU A 599 -32.37 -10.85 10.05
CA LEU A 599 -32.75 -10.73 8.65
C LEU A 599 -32.28 -9.41 8.06
N SER A 600 -31.86 -9.38 6.80
CA SER A 600 -31.58 -8.12 6.08
C SER A 600 -32.82 -7.23 6.06
N ALA A 601 -32.64 -5.92 6.20
CA ALA A 601 -33.73 -4.95 6.03
C ALA A 601 -34.23 -4.91 4.57
N HIS A 602 -33.39 -5.34 3.60
CA HIS A 602 -33.75 -5.47 2.19
C HIS A 602 -34.29 -6.88 1.94
N GLY A 603 -35.55 -6.98 1.53
CA GLY A 603 -36.21 -8.26 1.22
C GLY A 603 -37.09 -8.85 2.33
N MET A 604 -37.34 -8.10 3.41
CA MET A 604 -38.23 -8.54 4.49
C MET A 604 -39.69 -8.47 4.05
N THR A 605 -40.23 -9.60 3.59
CA THR A 605 -41.67 -9.74 3.29
C THR A 605 -42.37 -10.42 4.47
N ARG A 606 -43.69 -10.22 4.59
CA ARG A 606 -44.51 -10.86 5.63
C ARG A 606 -44.32 -12.38 5.68
N ASN A 607 -44.23 -13.02 4.51
CA ASN A 607 -44.01 -14.46 4.38
C ASN A 607 -42.63 -14.91 4.88
N VAL A 608 -41.58 -14.07 4.73
CA VAL A 608 -40.24 -14.36 5.25
C VAL A 608 -40.23 -14.26 6.77
N VAL A 609 -40.92 -13.25 7.34
CA VAL A 609 -41.09 -13.10 8.79
C VAL A 609 -41.84 -14.28 9.38
N GLU A 610 -42.96 -14.66 8.79
CA GLU A 610 -43.78 -15.80 9.21
C GLU A 610 -42.97 -17.11 9.21
N ARG A 611 -42.27 -17.40 8.10
CA ARG A 611 -41.42 -18.59 7.98
C ARG A 611 -40.35 -18.66 9.08
N GLU A 612 -39.73 -17.53 9.39
CA GLU A 612 -38.68 -17.43 10.42
C GLU A 612 -39.23 -17.48 11.86
N LEU A 613 -40.47 -17.05 12.08
CA LEU A 613 -41.12 -17.21 13.38
C LEU A 613 -41.56 -18.67 13.59
N ILE A 614 -42.06 -19.33 12.55
CA ILE A 614 -42.43 -20.75 12.59
C ILE A 614 -41.18 -21.64 12.77
N SER A 615 -40.09 -21.35 12.07
CA SER A 615 -38.83 -22.12 12.20
C SER A 615 -38.22 -22.06 13.60
N ARG A 616 -38.56 -21.04 14.39
CA ARG A 616 -38.13 -20.85 15.79
C ARG A 616 -39.16 -21.32 16.82
N SER A 617 -40.21 -22.04 16.39
CA SER A 617 -41.28 -22.58 17.24
C SER A 617 -42.01 -21.50 18.06
N VAL A 618 -42.18 -20.30 17.49
CA VAL A 618 -42.98 -19.23 18.10
C VAL A 618 -44.46 -19.63 18.09
N ASN A 619 -45.20 -19.31 19.15
CA ASN A 619 -46.63 -19.60 19.26
C ASN A 619 -47.41 -19.01 18.06
N PRO A 620 -48.26 -19.81 17.36
CA PRO A 620 -49.08 -19.36 16.23
C PRO A 620 -49.91 -18.09 16.51
N GLU A 621 -50.35 -17.87 17.75
CA GLU A 621 -51.10 -16.67 18.14
C GLU A 621 -50.26 -15.38 18.04
N ILE A 622 -48.94 -15.46 18.27
CA ILE A 622 -48.04 -14.31 18.12
C ILE A 622 -47.78 -14.02 16.64
N VAL A 623 -47.69 -15.05 15.81
CA VAL A 623 -47.58 -14.89 14.35
C VAL A 623 -48.82 -14.15 13.82
N LYS A 624 -50.02 -14.55 14.24
CA LYS A 624 -51.27 -13.82 13.92
C LYS A 624 -51.23 -12.37 14.40
N THR A 625 -50.73 -12.12 15.61
CA THR A 625 -50.59 -10.76 16.17
C THR A 625 -49.64 -9.89 15.33
N VAL A 626 -48.55 -10.46 14.82
CA VAL A 626 -47.61 -9.77 13.91
C VAL A 626 -48.30 -9.40 12.59
N HIS A 627 -49.06 -10.32 12.00
CA HIS A 627 -49.84 -10.03 10.78
C HIS A 627 -50.87 -8.93 11.02
N HIS A 628 -51.63 -9.00 12.12
CA HIS A 628 -52.60 -7.98 12.50
C HIS A 628 -51.97 -6.59 12.65
N CYS A 629 -50.79 -6.50 13.26
CA CYS A 629 -50.07 -5.22 13.36
C CYS A 629 -49.70 -4.64 12.00
N PHE A 630 -49.25 -5.48 11.06
CA PHE A 630 -48.96 -5.03 9.70
C PHE A 630 -50.22 -4.62 8.95
N ASP A 631 -51.34 -5.33 9.14
CA ASP A 631 -52.63 -5.00 8.54
C ASP A 631 -53.16 -3.66 9.02
N LEU A 632 -53.08 -3.38 10.33
CA LEU A 632 -53.44 -2.08 10.89
C LEU A 632 -52.60 -0.94 10.29
N CYS A 633 -51.29 -1.16 10.12
CA CYS A 633 -50.40 -0.17 9.53
C CYS A 633 -50.67 0.05 8.02
N ASP A 634 -50.93 -1.02 7.27
CA ASP A 634 -51.21 -0.93 5.83
C ASP A 634 -52.60 -0.35 5.55
N GLN A 635 -53.61 -0.66 6.37
CA GLN A 635 -54.93 -0.03 6.30
C GLN A 635 -54.87 1.47 6.53
N ALA A 636 -54.05 1.93 7.48
CA ALA A 636 -53.81 3.36 7.70
C ALA A 636 -53.08 4.03 6.52
N ARG A 637 -52.23 3.27 5.83
CA ARG A 637 -51.37 3.79 4.75
C ARG A 637 -52.08 3.84 3.39
N PHE A 638 -52.99 2.89 3.13
CA PHE A 638 -53.62 2.66 1.82
C PHE A 638 -55.16 2.68 1.84
N GLY A 639 -55.81 2.61 3.01
CA GLY A 639 -57.27 2.59 3.16
C GLY A 639 -57.88 3.97 3.40
N GLN A 640 -59.18 4.13 3.12
CA GLN A 640 -59.96 5.35 3.39
C GLN A 640 -60.62 5.36 4.79
N MET A 641 -60.24 4.46 5.70
CA MET A 641 -60.90 4.27 7.00
C MET A 641 -60.31 5.19 8.08
N SER A 642 -61.16 5.90 8.83
CA SER A 642 -60.71 6.73 9.97
C SER A 642 -60.36 5.84 11.17
N LEU A 643 -59.07 5.58 11.39
CA LEU A 643 -58.58 4.83 12.53
C LEU A 643 -58.48 5.75 13.77
N GLY A 644 -59.33 5.50 14.75
CA GLY A 644 -59.44 6.31 15.98
C GLY A 644 -58.40 5.99 17.05
N ALA A 645 -58.48 6.68 18.19
CA ALA A 645 -57.56 6.52 19.32
C ALA A 645 -57.49 5.09 19.88
N ALA A 646 -58.58 4.31 19.83
CA ALA A 646 -58.62 2.93 20.29
C ALA A 646 -57.64 2.02 19.51
N THR A 647 -57.61 2.14 18.18
CA THR A 647 -56.75 1.33 17.32
C THR A 647 -55.26 1.69 17.47
N ARG A 648 -54.95 2.96 17.76
CA ARG A 648 -53.56 3.36 18.09
C ARG A 648 -53.08 2.74 19.40
N LYS A 649 -53.96 2.65 20.40
CA LYS A 649 -53.65 1.99 21.67
C LYS A 649 -53.45 0.48 21.48
N GLU A 650 -54.33 -0.16 20.71
CA GLU A 650 -54.24 -1.57 20.34
C GLU A 650 -52.92 -1.91 19.63
N LEU A 651 -52.47 -1.07 18.69
CA LEU A 651 -51.19 -1.28 17.99
C LEU A 651 -49.98 -1.23 18.94
N ILE A 652 -49.95 -0.27 19.87
CA ILE A 652 -48.88 -0.15 20.88
C ILE A 652 -48.84 -1.40 21.76
N GLU A 653 -50.01 -1.84 22.26
CA GLU A 653 -50.13 -3.02 23.12
C GLU A 653 -49.70 -4.29 22.38
N SER A 654 -50.08 -4.44 21.11
CA SER A 654 -49.72 -5.58 20.27
C SER A 654 -48.21 -5.63 19.99
N ILE A 655 -47.58 -4.49 19.63
CA ILE A 655 -46.13 -4.41 19.43
C ILE A 655 -45.39 -4.70 20.75
N ALA A 656 -45.88 -4.19 21.88
CA ALA A 656 -45.30 -4.46 23.19
C ALA A 656 -45.39 -5.94 23.59
N ALA A 657 -46.52 -6.60 23.29
CA ALA A 657 -46.70 -8.03 23.52
C ALA A 657 -45.75 -8.87 22.67
N ILE A 658 -45.61 -8.55 21.37
CA ILE A 658 -44.65 -9.20 20.46
C ILE A 658 -43.24 -9.08 21.01
N ILE A 659 -42.80 -7.87 21.40
CA ILE A 659 -41.47 -7.66 21.98
C ILE A 659 -41.29 -8.48 23.27
N ASN A 660 -42.27 -8.49 24.18
CA ASN A 660 -42.13 -9.21 25.45
C ASN A 660 -41.99 -10.72 25.26
N VAL A 661 -42.79 -11.32 24.37
CA VAL A 661 -42.70 -12.77 24.07
C VAL A 661 -41.38 -13.10 23.38
N MET A 662 -41.00 -12.30 22.38
CA MET A 662 -39.75 -12.48 21.66
C MET A 662 -38.51 -12.30 22.56
N GLU A 663 -38.58 -11.52 23.64
CA GLU A 663 -37.47 -11.36 24.60
C GLU A 663 -37.34 -12.50 25.62
N ARG A 664 -38.39 -13.33 25.78
CA ARG A 664 -38.38 -14.50 26.67
C ARG A 664 -37.87 -15.76 25.97
N MET A 665 -37.72 -15.70 24.64
CA MET A 665 -37.07 -16.68 23.77
C MET A 665 -35.63 -16.28 23.48
#